data_AF-A0A3L6L0I3-F1
#
_entry.id   AF-A0A3L6L0I3-F1
#
_cell.length_a   1.000
_cell.length_b   1.000
_cell.length_c   1.000
_cell.angle_alpha   90.00
_cell.angle_beta   90.00
_cell.angle_gamma   90.00
#
_symmetry.space_group_name_H-M   'P 1'
#
loop_
_entity.id
_entity.type
_entity.pdbx_description
1 polymer ?
#
loop_
_entity_poly.entity_id
_entity_poly.type
_entity_poly.pdbx_seq_one_letter_code
_entity_poly.pdbx_strand_id
1 'polypeptide(L)'
;MSDSKKKAAAVKVVPPKNDCPAFRRRLVEEYHRSVVESGREPPAYHTFSDRYGGTCGVPFATRREATIKGASSSAWNFAVSVQWCIDRADALENEGKLTEANNYLQIALEQLQRGGNHPVGDTQSGAIVPEGMAEQNHSCVAGILSRLGKVAMRQSDYQKALNFFLLSSRLDPLTSATYALRASCQEHLGNYDDAYNEYKKYLFINEPSMAMLAHTGQCALKAGHYEGAEHHLRELLRFAKESNSTILSPSSKSPKFFDSPSFYESHAYYCLGLVRDRQAEESLSQASAESSPEKVHVCCSVADERMRQAREFYKLAASNVEYVNAFEEAAEGAIAAGDVPLALENLRNLQHLRSNCARYHFRAADVCAMMNDTQSELEELSKALDRRQTALERQQTLLRRASVYASKLENFNNAIVDLSLLLSMHGEHYCRAMAYLQRANAFYQRSERYPSNSHEDRAAALRDYEKFVEVSLSSPQGPSIPPESITEAMLILADGAFEERKFDVAANFFSRAVVRGWKPREPLPKSSKRRKRTTSSAVVSFAAATETDLLTKMTISIAHVVISKHPVNEEMFKVSYEAREKPVAPVAAEPKKAKTTDKKEAEKPLVAVPAVGYQMVESHFQGLRALEPTVFSSLQYEFMELWEPYRTDVERLREDLMLTRSGKKVKRR
;
A
#
# COMPACT_ATOMS: atom_id res chain seq x y z
N MET A 1 -69.46 1.40 -35.66
CA MET A 1 -68.70 0.87 -36.80
C MET A 1 -67.23 0.84 -36.37
N SER A 2 -66.83 -0.27 -35.73
CA SER A 2 -65.99 -1.36 -36.27
C SER A 2 -64.50 -1.08 -36.02
N ASP A 3 -63.97 -1.52 -34.88
CA ASP A 3 -63.23 -2.78 -34.71
C ASP A 3 -62.10 -2.99 -35.72
N SER A 4 -60.84 -2.94 -35.27
CA SER A 4 -59.99 -4.14 -35.23
C SER A 4 -58.62 -3.86 -34.61
N LYS A 5 -58.43 -4.45 -33.42
CA LYS A 5 -57.13 -4.75 -32.83
C LYS A 5 -56.35 -5.69 -33.76
N LYS A 6 -55.25 -5.23 -34.37
CA LYS A 6 -54.21 -6.15 -34.85
C LYS A 6 -53.24 -6.45 -33.71
N LYS A 7 -53.53 -7.54 -33.01
CA LYS A 7 -52.55 -8.27 -32.19
C LYS A 7 -51.33 -8.58 -33.06
N ALA A 8 -50.16 -8.07 -32.68
CA ALA A 8 -48.90 -8.66 -33.10
C ALA A 8 -48.85 -10.07 -32.48
N ALA A 9 -49.10 -11.08 -33.30
CA ALA A 9 -48.95 -12.46 -32.88
C ALA A 9 -47.48 -12.66 -32.48
N ALA A 10 -47.25 -13.03 -31.22
CA ALA A 10 -45.99 -13.57 -30.77
C ALA A 10 -45.62 -14.71 -31.71
N VAL A 11 -44.57 -14.52 -32.51
CA VAL A 11 -43.95 -15.60 -33.25
C VAL A 11 -43.35 -16.52 -32.19
N LYS A 12 -44.09 -17.58 -31.85
CA LYS A 12 -43.52 -18.76 -31.20
C LYS A 12 -42.46 -19.28 -32.16
N VAL A 13 -41.20 -18.88 -31.97
CA VAL A 13 -40.06 -19.48 -32.63
C VAL A 13 -39.87 -20.84 -31.98
N VAL A 14 -40.51 -21.85 -32.56
CA VAL A 14 -40.17 -23.24 -32.32
C VAL A 14 -38.77 -23.44 -32.91
N PRO A 15 -37.77 -23.89 -32.14
CA PRO A 15 -36.44 -24.14 -32.69
C PRO A 15 -36.56 -25.24 -33.77
N PRO A 16 -35.92 -25.07 -34.95
CA PRO A 16 -35.94 -26.11 -35.97
C PRO A 16 -35.19 -27.33 -35.43
N LYS A 17 -35.96 -28.38 -35.12
CA LYS A 17 -35.48 -29.64 -34.55
C LYS A 17 -34.52 -30.47 -35.42
N ASN A 18 -34.16 -30.00 -36.60
CA ASN A 18 -33.29 -30.75 -37.50
C ASN A 18 -32.26 -29.83 -38.14
N ASP A 19 -31.01 -30.14 -37.83
CA ASP A 19 -29.79 -29.56 -38.37
C ASP A 19 -29.63 -29.94 -39.86
N CYS A 20 -30.52 -29.40 -40.69
CA CYS A 20 -30.64 -29.77 -42.10
C CYS A 20 -29.69 -28.93 -42.96
N PRO A 21 -28.96 -29.51 -43.94
CA PRO A 21 -28.06 -28.78 -44.84
C PRO A 21 -28.71 -27.58 -45.54
N ALA A 22 -30.03 -27.62 -45.77
CA ALA A 22 -30.79 -26.52 -46.35
C ALA A 22 -30.90 -25.29 -45.42
N PHE A 23 -30.98 -25.50 -44.10
CA PHE A 23 -30.96 -24.42 -43.12
C PHE A 23 -29.56 -23.77 -43.05
N ARG A 24 -28.51 -24.59 -43.11
CA ARG A 24 -27.10 -24.13 -43.16
C ARG A 24 -26.81 -23.29 -44.42
N ARG A 25 -27.32 -23.70 -45.59
CA ARG A 25 -27.22 -22.89 -46.82
C ARG A 25 -27.91 -21.54 -46.71
N ARG A 26 -29.09 -21.49 -46.08
CA ARG A 26 -29.85 -20.25 -45.86
C ARG A 26 -29.10 -19.27 -44.93
N LEU A 27 -28.43 -19.80 -43.92
CA LEU A 27 -27.56 -19.05 -43.00
C LEU A 27 -26.32 -18.48 -43.70
N VAL A 28 -25.69 -19.26 -44.58
CA VAL A 28 -24.58 -18.79 -45.44
C VAL A 28 -25.06 -17.66 -46.36
N GLU A 29 -26.24 -17.79 -46.97
CA GLU A 29 -26.84 -16.74 -47.80
C GLU A 29 -27.17 -15.46 -47.01
N GLU A 30 -27.66 -15.58 -45.77
CA GLU A 30 -27.93 -14.44 -44.88
C GLU A 30 -26.65 -13.76 -44.37
N TYR A 31 -25.61 -14.54 -44.05
CA TYR A 31 -24.28 -14.02 -43.74
C TYR A 31 -23.70 -13.25 -44.93
N HIS A 32 -23.77 -13.80 -46.14
CA HIS A 32 -23.33 -13.12 -47.36
C HIS A 32 -24.11 -11.82 -47.61
N ARG A 33 -25.42 -11.82 -47.36
CA ARG A 33 -26.26 -10.61 -47.49
C ARG A 33 -25.85 -9.53 -46.49
N SER A 34 -25.60 -9.90 -45.23
CA SER A 34 -25.12 -8.99 -44.18
C SER A 34 -23.73 -8.42 -44.47
N VAL A 35 -22.82 -9.23 -45.04
CA VAL A 35 -21.48 -8.77 -45.46
C VAL A 35 -21.58 -7.75 -46.60
N VAL A 36 -22.44 -8.00 -47.60
CA VAL A 36 -22.70 -7.08 -48.71
C VAL A 36 -23.35 -5.76 -48.24
N GLU A 37 -24.32 -5.84 -47.32
CA GLU A 37 -24.98 -4.66 -46.73
C GLU A 37 -24.02 -3.80 -45.89
N SER A 38 -22.95 -4.39 -45.34
CA SER A 38 -21.91 -3.69 -44.58
C SER A 38 -20.88 -2.93 -45.45
N GLY A 39 -21.03 -2.94 -46.78
CA GLY A 39 -20.10 -2.28 -47.71
C GLY A 39 -18.75 -2.97 -47.84
N ARG A 40 -18.61 -4.19 -47.31
CA ARG A 40 -17.42 -5.04 -47.50
C ARG A 40 -17.68 -5.99 -48.67
N GLU A 41 -16.77 -6.02 -49.64
CA GLU A 41 -16.88 -6.98 -50.76
C GLU A 41 -16.89 -8.42 -50.22
N PRO A 42 -17.84 -9.28 -50.64
CA PRO A 42 -17.76 -10.70 -50.36
C PRO A 42 -16.55 -11.28 -51.11
N PRO A 43 -15.70 -12.12 -50.49
CA PRO A 43 -14.48 -12.58 -51.15
C PRO A 43 -14.84 -13.52 -52.30
N ALA A 44 -14.38 -13.16 -53.50
CA ALA A 44 -14.35 -14.06 -54.64
C ALA A 44 -13.49 -15.29 -54.30
N TYR A 45 -14.03 -16.48 -54.54
CA TYR A 45 -13.33 -17.76 -54.43
C TYR A 45 -12.25 -17.86 -55.53
N HIS A 46 -11.13 -17.18 -55.34
CA HIS A 46 -9.93 -17.41 -56.15
C HIS A 46 -8.68 -17.43 -55.26
N THR A 47 -8.11 -18.64 -55.20
CA THR A 47 -6.70 -19.00 -54.92
C THR A 47 -5.89 -18.06 -54.03
N PHE A 48 -5.56 -18.58 -52.84
CA PHE A 48 -4.47 -18.13 -51.98
C PHE A 48 -3.16 -17.99 -52.78
N SER A 49 -2.86 -16.78 -53.28
CA SER A 49 -1.47 -16.40 -53.63
C SER A 49 -1.26 -14.88 -53.72
N ASP A 50 -2.11 -14.09 -54.39
CA ASP A 50 -1.56 -12.84 -54.97
C ASP A 50 -2.17 -11.48 -54.53
N ARG A 51 -2.59 -11.30 -53.27
CA ARG A 51 -3.07 -9.95 -52.81
C ARG A 51 -2.56 -9.38 -51.50
N TYR A 52 -1.58 -9.99 -50.85
CA TYR A 52 -0.88 -9.35 -49.71
C TYR A 52 0.61 -9.19 -49.99
N GLY A 53 0.92 -8.29 -50.93
CA GLY A 53 2.24 -7.67 -50.99
C GLY A 53 2.36 -6.62 -49.88
N GLY A 54 3.42 -6.72 -49.08
CA GLY A 54 3.94 -5.63 -48.25
C GLY A 54 3.75 -5.78 -46.74
N THR A 55 4.81 -6.26 -46.08
CA THR A 55 5.15 -6.04 -44.67
C THR A 55 4.24 -6.63 -43.59
N CYS A 56 4.13 -7.96 -43.55
CA CYS A 56 4.24 -8.77 -42.33
C CYS A 56 4.78 -10.16 -42.70
N GLY A 57 5.72 -10.19 -43.65
CA GLY A 57 6.49 -11.40 -43.91
C GLY A 57 7.24 -11.74 -42.63
N VAL A 58 7.00 -12.92 -42.08
CA VAL A 58 7.98 -13.56 -41.21
C VAL A 58 9.27 -13.58 -42.02
N PRO A 59 10.37 -12.95 -41.56
CA PRO A 59 11.55 -12.82 -42.38
C PRO A 59 12.06 -14.21 -42.76
N PHE A 60 12.18 -14.45 -44.05
CA PHE A 60 12.96 -15.55 -44.59
C PHE A 60 14.44 -15.24 -44.36
N ALA A 61 14.91 -15.45 -43.12
CA ALA A 61 16.30 -15.66 -42.74
C ALA A 61 16.40 -15.70 -41.21
N THR A 62 16.46 -16.91 -40.67
CA THR A 62 17.65 -17.37 -39.96
C THR A 62 17.50 -18.88 -39.81
N ARG A 63 18.39 -19.62 -40.46
CA ARG A 63 18.70 -20.98 -40.09
C ARG A 63 19.16 -20.94 -38.62
N ARG A 64 18.23 -21.06 -37.67
CA ARG A 64 18.54 -21.55 -36.34
C ARG A 64 18.21 -23.02 -36.36
N GLU A 65 19.25 -23.80 -36.62
CA GLU A 65 19.34 -25.19 -36.20
C GLU A 65 19.13 -25.22 -34.67
N ALA A 66 17.87 -25.22 -34.23
CA ALA A 66 17.51 -25.72 -32.92
C ALA A 66 17.65 -27.24 -33.00
N THR A 67 18.89 -27.69 -32.88
CA THR A 67 19.22 -29.08 -32.63
C THR A 67 18.45 -29.52 -31.40
N ILE A 68 17.42 -30.34 -31.60
CA ILE A 68 16.83 -31.14 -30.54
C ILE A 68 17.97 -32.05 -30.06
N LYS A 69 18.62 -31.68 -28.95
CA LYS A 69 19.61 -32.53 -28.31
C LYS A 69 18.90 -33.80 -27.84
N GLY A 70 19.09 -34.89 -28.57
CA GLY A 70 18.62 -36.22 -28.15
C GLY A 70 18.06 -37.13 -29.25
N ALA A 71 18.12 -36.77 -30.53
CA ALA A 71 17.74 -37.70 -31.60
C ALA A 71 18.86 -37.86 -32.63
N SER A 72 19.39 -39.08 -32.74
CA SER A 72 20.39 -39.48 -33.72
C SER A 72 19.92 -39.18 -35.15
N SER A 73 20.83 -38.67 -35.96
CA SER A 73 20.66 -38.17 -37.33
C SER A 73 20.36 -39.23 -38.39
N SER A 74 19.58 -40.27 -38.08
CA SER A 74 19.26 -41.36 -39.02
C SER A 74 17.77 -41.74 -39.09
N ALA A 75 16.86 -40.95 -38.51
CA ALA A 75 15.42 -41.28 -38.45
C ALA A 75 14.49 -40.30 -39.20
N TRP A 76 15.00 -39.52 -40.17
CA TRP A 76 14.23 -38.50 -40.89
C TRP A 76 13.50 -38.99 -42.15
N ASN A 77 13.19 -40.28 -42.24
CA ASN A 77 12.45 -40.87 -43.38
C ASN A 77 11.21 -41.68 -42.95
N PHE A 78 10.66 -41.43 -41.76
CA PHE A 78 9.24 -41.73 -41.52
C PHE A 78 8.46 -40.45 -41.81
N ALA A 79 7.60 -40.48 -42.83
CA ALA A 79 6.65 -39.41 -43.10
C ALA A 79 5.75 -39.26 -41.87
N VAL A 80 6.07 -38.32 -40.99
CA VAL A 80 5.27 -38.01 -39.82
C VAL A 80 3.95 -37.46 -40.34
N SER A 81 2.86 -38.20 -40.12
CA SER A 81 1.51 -37.81 -40.54
C SER A 81 1.06 -36.54 -39.80
N VAL A 82 0.30 -35.69 -40.50
CA VAL A 82 -0.36 -34.50 -39.92
C VAL A 82 -1.13 -34.86 -38.64
N GLN A 83 -1.82 -36.01 -38.64
CA GLN A 83 -2.57 -36.48 -37.48
C GLN A 83 -1.66 -36.78 -36.28
N TRP A 84 -0.49 -37.38 -36.52
CA TRP A 84 0.47 -37.66 -35.45
C TRP A 84 1.01 -36.36 -34.83
N CYS A 85 1.27 -35.34 -35.65
CA CYS A 85 1.69 -34.02 -35.16
C CYS A 85 0.61 -33.38 -34.28
N ILE A 86 -0.67 -33.51 -34.65
CA ILE A 86 -1.82 -33.03 -33.86
C ILE A 86 -1.89 -33.78 -32.53
N ASP A 87 -1.89 -35.12 -32.55
CA ASP A 87 -2.00 -35.93 -31.34
C ASP A 87 -0.82 -35.67 -30.38
N ARG A 88 0.39 -35.48 -30.93
CA ARG A 88 1.58 -35.13 -30.15
C ARG A 88 1.48 -33.74 -29.54
N ALA A 89 0.94 -32.77 -30.28
CA ALA A 89 0.70 -31.44 -29.76
C ALA A 89 -0.32 -31.43 -28.63
N ASP A 90 -1.44 -32.16 -28.79
CA ASP A 90 -2.48 -32.29 -27.76
C ASP A 90 -1.93 -32.94 -26.47
N ALA A 91 -1.04 -33.95 -26.61
CA ALA A 91 -0.34 -34.54 -25.46
C ALA A 91 0.60 -33.55 -24.75
N LEU A 92 1.39 -32.79 -25.52
CA LEU A 92 2.31 -31.78 -24.96
C LEU A 92 1.56 -30.60 -24.33
N GLU A 93 0.39 -30.24 -24.86
CA GLU A 93 -0.51 -29.25 -24.27
C GLU A 93 -1.02 -29.71 -22.89
N ASN A 94 -1.34 -31.01 -22.75
CA ASN A 94 -1.71 -31.60 -21.46
C ASN A 94 -0.53 -31.69 -20.47
N GLU A 95 0.70 -31.85 -20.97
CA GLU A 95 1.93 -31.77 -20.17
C GLU A 95 2.36 -30.33 -19.82
N GLY A 96 1.70 -29.30 -20.36
CA GLY A 96 2.03 -27.88 -20.14
C GLY A 96 3.19 -27.35 -20.99
N LYS A 97 3.72 -28.15 -21.94
CA LYS A 97 4.81 -27.76 -22.86
C LYS A 97 4.27 -27.02 -24.08
N LEU A 98 3.74 -25.82 -23.85
CA LEU A 98 3.00 -25.05 -24.85
C LEU A 98 3.84 -24.65 -26.07
N THR A 99 5.14 -24.38 -25.89
CA THR A 99 6.04 -24.00 -26.98
C THR A 99 6.32 -25.17 -27.93
N GLU A 100 6.54 -26.36 -27.38
CA GLU A 100 6.73 -27.59 -28.17
C GLU A 100 5.43 -27.95 -28.89
N ALA A 101 4.29 -27.89 -28.21
CA ALA A 101 2.97 -28.12 -28.82
C ALA A 101 2.73 -27.18 -30.01
N ASN A 102 3.03 -25.88 -29.85
CA ASN A 102 2.93 -24.91 -30.93
C ASN A 102 3.81 -25.28 -32.13
N ASN A 103 5.05 -25.76 -31.91
CA ASN A 103 5.94 -26.16 -32.99
C ASN A 103 5.39 -27.36 -33.79
N TYR A 104 4.86 -28.38 -33.12
CA TYR A 104 4.26 -29.53 -33.81
C TYR A 104 3.02 -29.14 -34.62
N LEU A 105 2.19 -28.21 -34.12
CA LEU A 105 1.05 -27.67 -34.87
C LEU A 105 1.47 -26.84 -36.09
N GLN A 106 2.57 -26.07 -35.98
CA GLN A 106 3.13 -25.33 -37.11
C GLN A 106 3.68 -26.27 -38.19
N ILE A 107 4.35 -27.36 -37.80
CA ILE A 107 4.81 -28.40 -38.73
C ILE A 107 3.62 -29.05 -39.45
N ALA A 108 2.55 -29.38 -38.73
CA ALA A 108 1.33 -29.92 -39.31
C ALA A 108 0.68 -28.96 -40.33
N LEU A 109 0.63 -27.66 -40.01
CA LEU A 109 0.12 -26.62 -40.90
C LEU A 109 0.97 -26.50 -42.17
N GLU A 110 2.30 -26.52 -42.03
CA GLU A 110 3.23 -26.43 -43.15
C GLU A 110 3.14 -27.65 -44.09
N GLN A 111 2.97 -28.86 -43.54
CA GLN A 111 2.77 -30.08 -44.32
C GLN A 111 1.51 -30.01 -45.19
N LEU A 112 0.41 -29.49 -44.65
CA LEU A 112 -0.84 -29.31 -45.41
C LEU A 112 -0.72 -28.21 -46.47
N GLN A 113 0.00 -27.13 -46.19
CA GLN A 113 0.26 -26.06 -47.16
C GLN A 113 1.16 -26.54 -48.31
N ARG A 114 2.18 -27.36 -48.02
CA ARG A 114 3.06 -27.96 -49.03
C ARG A 114 2.34 -29.02 -49.87
N GLY A 115 1.45 -29.80 -49.28
CA GLY A 115 0.61 -30.77 -50.00
C GLY A 115 -0.40 -30.14 -50.98
N GLY A 116 -0.78 -28.87 -50.75
CA GLY A 116 -1.62 -28.08 -51.67
C GLY A 116 -0.85 -27.39 -52.81
N ASN A 117 0.47 -27.23 -52.69
CA ASN A 117 1.34 -26.54 -53.64
C ASN A 117 2.26 -27.53 -54.39
N HIS A 118 1.72 -28.62 -54.96
CA HIS A 118 2.44 -29.29 -56.02
C HIS A 118 2.42 -28.38 -57.26
N PRO A 119 3.58 -27.92 -57.79
CA PRO A 119 3.59 -27.33 -59.11
C PRO A 119 3.13 -28.42 -60.06
N VAL A 120 2.04 -28.16 -60.78
CA VAL A 120 1.65 -28.92 -61.96
C VAL A 120 2.79 -28.76 -62.97
N GLY A 121 3.75 -29.67 -62.88
CA GLY A 121 4.92 -29.77 -63.73
C GLY A 121 5.08 -31.24 -64.10
N ASP A 122 4.51 -31.57 -65.25
CA ASP A 122 4.69 -32.78 -66.06
C ASP A 122 4.37 -34.14 -65.41
N THR A 123 3.13 -34.59 -65.57
CA THR A 123 2.78 -35.60 -66.60
C THR A 123 1.29 -35.93 -66.58
N GLN A 124 0.76 -36.10 -67.79
CA GLN A 124 -0.60 -36.44 -68.20
C GLN A 124 -1.43 -37.29 -67.21
N SER A 125 -2.37 -36.64 -66.51
CA SER A 125 -3.73 -37.13 -66.30
C SER A 125 -4.53 -36.00 -65.65
N GLY A 126 -5.66 -35.63 -66.23
CA GLY A 126 -6.59 -34.68 -65.65
C GLY A 126 -7.22 -35.24 -64.38
N ALA A 127 -6.51 -35.13 -63.26
CA ALA A 127 -7.08 -35.36 -61.95
C ALA A 127 -7.78 -34.07 -61.52
N ILE A 128 -9.08 -34.02 -61.77
CA ILE A 128 -10.01 -33.18 -61.01
C ILE A 128 -9.71 -33.49 -59.54
N VAL A 129 -9.12 -32.55 -58.80
CA VAL A 129 -9.12 -32.63 -57.33
C VAL A 129 -10.59 -32.71 -56.95
N PRO A 130 -11.07 -33.82 -56.36
CA PRO A 130 -12.47 -33.91 -55.96
C PRO A 130 -12.77 -32.71 -55.07
N GLU A 131 -13.83 -31.95 -55.33
CA GLU A 131 -14.19 -30.77 -54.50
C GLU A 131 -14.18 -31.11 -53.00
N GLY A 132 -14.55 -32.35 -52.63
CA GLY A 132 -14.47 -32.87 -51.27
C GLY A 132 -13.07 -32.96 -50.64
N MET A 133 -11.99 -33.08 -51.42
CA MET A 133 -10.59 -33.08 -50.91
C MET A 133 -10.12 -31.66 -50.55
N ALA A 134 -10.53 -30.65 -51.32
CA ALA A 134 -10.24 -29.26 -51.00
C ALA A 134 -11.00 -28.80 -49.75
N GLU A 135 -12.28 -29.19 -49.63
CA GLU A 135 -13.11 -28.95 -48.45
C GLU A 135 -12.57 -29.66 -47.19
N GLN A 136 -12.13 -30.92 -47.31
CA GLN A 136 -11.49 -31.65 -46.21
C GLN A 136 -10.16 -31.02 -45.77
N ASN A 137 -9.35 -30.56 -46.70
CA ASN A 137 -8.11 -29.84 -46.39
C ASN A 137 -8.38 -28.50 -45.71
N HIS A 138 -9.38 -27.73 -46.16
CA HIS A 138 -9.79 -26.48 -45.51
C HIS A 138 -10.29 -26.71 -44.09
N SER A 139 -11.11 -27.75 -43.87
CA SER A 139 -11.58 -28.14 -42.53
C SER A 139 -10.42 -28.57 -41.61
N CYS A 140 -9.47 -29.34 -42.14
CA CYS A 140 -8.28 -29.77 -41.39
C CYS A 140 -7.39 -28.58 -41.00
N VAL A 141 -7.12 -27.67 -41.95
CA VAL A 141 -6.35 -26.44 -41.71
C VAL A 141 -7.08 -25.53 -40.71
N ALA A 142 -8.40 -25.37 -40.83
CA ALA A 142 -9.21 -24.61 -39.87
C ALA A 142 -9.10 -25.21 -38.45
N GLY A 143 -9.10 -26.56 -38.34
CA GLY A 143 -8.92 -27.28 -37.08
C GLY A 143 -7.54 -27.11 -36.45
N ILE A 144 -6.46 -27.06 -37.25
CA ILE A 144 -5.11 -26.80 -36.75
C ILE A 144 -4.96 -25.33 -36.30
N LEU A 145 -5.51 -24.38 -37.08
CA LEU A 145 -5.51 -22.96 -36.70
C LEU A 145 -6.26 -22.71 -35.39
N SER A 146 -7.38 -23.41 -35.17
CA SER A 146 -8.12 -23.34 -33.90
C SER A 146 -7.27 -23.85 -32.72
N ARG A 147 -6.51 -24.96 -32.90
CA ARG A 147 -5.57 -25.45 -31.88
C ARG A 147 -4.43 -24.48 -31.62
N LEU A 148 -3.82 -23.91 -32.66
CA LEU A 148 -2.80 -22.86 -32.53
C LEU A 148 -3.34 -21.65 -31.74
N GLY A 149 -4.58 -21.25 -32.01
CA GLY A 149 -5.27 -20.21 -31.26
C GLY A 149 -5.39 -20.54 -29.77
N LYS A 150 -5.84 -21.77 -29.43
CA LYS A 150 -5.94 -22.22 -28.03
C LYS A 150 -4.59 -22.25 -27.31
N VAL A 151 -3.55 -22.74 -27.98
CA VAL A 151 -2.18 -22.74 -27.42
C VAL A 151 -1.71 -21.31 -27.18
N ALA A 152 -1.96 -20.38 -28.11
CA ALA A 152 -1.63 -18.96 -27.93
C ALA A 152 -2.41 -18.32 -26.77
N MET A 153 -3.70 -18.66 -26.57
CA MET A 153 -4.47 -18.21 -25.40
C MET A 153 -3.85 -18.70 -24.09
N ARG A 154 -3.42 -19.97 -24.01
CA ARG A 154 -2.75 -20.51 -22.80
C ARG A 154 -1.40 -19.86 -22.54
N GLN A 155 -0.77 -19.27 -23.56
CA GLN A 155 0.44 -18.46 -23.43
C GLN A 155 0.14 -16.98 -23.12
N SER A 156 -1.14 -16.63 -22.88
CA SER A 156 -1.62 -15.26 -22.67
C SER A 156 -1.40 -14.31 -23.86
N ASP A 157 -1.17 -14.83 -25.07
CA ASP A 157 -1.04 -14.04 -26.30
C ASP A 157 -2.39 -13.99 -27.05
N TYR A 158 -3.31 -13.22 -26.48
CA TYR A 158 -4.69 -13.11 -26.97
C TYR A 158 -4.80 -12.48 -28.36
N GLN A 159 -3.86 -11.61 -28.73
CA GLN A 159 -3.85 -11.00 -30.06
C GLN A 159 -3.47 -12.00 -31.15
N LYS A 160 -2.43 -12.83 -30.92
CA LYS A 160 -2.10 -13.91 -31.86
C LYS A 160 -3.20 -14.97 -31.91
N ALA A 161 -3.76 -15.33 -30.76
CA ALA A 161 -4.90 -16.25 -30.70
C ALA A 161 -6.08 -15.77 -31.55
N LEU A 162 -6.47 -14.50 -31.39
CA LEU A 162 -7.54 -13.89 -32.17
C LEU A 162 -7.28 -13.98 -33.68
N ASN A 163 -6.05 -13.70 -34.12
CA ASN A 163 -5.67 -13.81 -35.54
C ASN A 163 -5.81 -15.25 -36.06
N PHE A 164 -5.36 -16.25 -35.31
CA PHE A 164 -5.53 -17.66 -35.70
C PHE A 164 -7.00 -18.06 -35.78
N PHE A 165 -7.83 -17.62 -34.83
CA PHE A 165 -9.26 -17.90 -34.88
C PHE A 165 -9.98 -17.16 -36.01
N LEU A 166 -9.58 -15.94 -36.33
CA LEU A 166 -10.12 -15.21 -37.49
C LEU A 166 -9.80 -15.95 -38.80
N LEU A 167 -8.57 -16.47 -38.95
CA LEU A 167 -8.19 -17.29 -40.09
C LEU A 167 -8.97 -18.62 -40.13
N SER A 168 -9.13 -19.27 -38.98
CA SER A 168 -9.93 -20.49 -38.84
C SER A 168 -11.39 -20.27 -39.27
N SER A 169 -12.04 -19.22 -38.78
CA SER A 169 -13.43 -18.86 -39.16
C SER A 169 -13.60 -18.49 -40.64
N ARG A 170 -12.55 -18.02 -41.33
CA ARG A 170 -12.63 -17.76 -42.78
C ARG A 170 -12.65 -19.06 -43.59
N LEU A 171 -11.98 -20.10 -43.09
CA LEU A 171 -11.90 -21.41 -43.75
C LEU A 171 -13.07 -22.31 -43.40
N ASP A 172 -13.54 -22.24 -42.15
CA ASP A 172 -14.75 -22.92 -41.70
C ASP A 172 -15.63 -21.98 -40.84
N PRO A 173 -16.59 -21.27 -41.47
CA PRO A 173 -17.49 -20.34 -40.79
C PRO A 173 -18.50 -21.00 -39.85
N LEU A 174 -18.68 -22.32 -39.94
CA LEU A 174 -19.74 -23.05 -39.22
C LEU A 174 -19.28 -23.63 -37.88
N THR A 175 -17.98 -23.56 -37.57
CA THR A 175 -17.48 -24.00 -36.27
C THR A 175 -17.89 -23.01 -35.18
N SER A 176 -19.01 -23.32 -34.51
CA SER A 176 -19.64 -22.42 -33.54
C SER A 176 -18.72 -22.09 -32.35
N ALA A 177 -17.94 -23.06 -31.87
CA ALA A 177 -16.94 -22.88 -30.80
C ALA A 177 -15.90 -21.79 -31.09
N THR A 178 -15.58 -21.54 -32.36
CA THR A 178 -14.60 -20.50 -32.74
C THR A 178 -15.12 -19.10 -32.43
N TYR A 179 -16.44 -18.85 -32.51
CA TYR A 179 -17.02 -17.56 -32.12
C TYR A 179 -16.84 -17.28 -30.62
N ALA A 180 -17.06 -18.27 -29.76
CA ALA A 180 -16.84 -18.11 -28.32
C ALA A 180 -15.36 -17.85 -27.98
N LEU A 181 -14.43 -18.55 -28.65
CA LEU A 181 -13.00 -18.36 -28.44
C LEU A 181 -12.51 -16.98 -28.91
N ARG A 182 -13.04 -16.48 -30.03
CA ARG A 182 -12.77 -15.11 -30.52
C ARG A 182 -13.30 -14.07 -29.55
N ALA A 183 -14.52 -14.24 -29.07
CA ALA A 183 -15.14 -13.37 -28.09
C ALA A 183 -14.33 -13.32 -26.80
N SER A 184 -13.89 -14.47 -26.27
CA SER A 184 -13.02 -14.54 -25.09
C SER A 184 -11.68 -13.83 -25.32
N CYS A 185 -11.05 -13.99 -26.49
CA CYS A 185 -9.83 -13.23 -26.81
C CYS A 185 -10.09 -11.72 -26.81
N GLN A 186 -11.19 -11.27 -27.39
CA GLN A 186 -11.58 -9.85 -27.41
C GLN A 186 -11.91 -9.31 -26.03
N GLU A 187 -12.55 -10.11 -25.18
CA GLU A 187 -12.82 -9.79 -23.77
C GLU A 187 -11.52 -9.55 -23.00
N HIS A 188 -10.53 -10.44 -23.14
CA HIS A 188 -9.20 -10.27 -22.52
C HIS A 188 -8.40 -9.09 -23.08
N LEU A 189 -8.64 -8.70 -24.33
CA LEU A 189 -8.05 -7.52 -24.95
C LEU A 189 -8.79 -6.22 -24.58
N GLY A 190 -9.92 -6.29 -23.87
CA GLY A 190 -10.75 -5.14 -23.51
C GLY A 190 -11.68 -4.63 -24.62
N ASN A 191 -11.79 -5.34 -25.75
CA ASN A 191 -12.65 -5.01 -26.88
C ASN A 191 -14.07 -5.54 -26.64
N TYR A 192 -14.79 -4.96 -25.68
CA TYR A 192 -16.06 -5.51 -25.16
C TYR A 192 -17.21 -5.47 -26.18
N ASP A 193 -17.30 -4.46 -27.04
CA ASP A 193 -18.30 -4.39 -28.12
C ASP A 193 -18.18 -5.54 -29.11
N ASP A 194 -16.94 -5.80 -29.57
CA ASP A 194 -16.68 -6.89 -30.50
C ASP A 194 -16.92 -8.25 -29.83
N ALA A 195 -16.46 -8.41 -28.58
CA ALA A 195 -16.68 -9.63 -27.80
C ALA A 195 -18.17 -9.93 -27.65
N TYR A 196 -18.97 -8.91 -27.32
CA TYR A 196 -20.43 -9.04 -27.22
C TYR A 196 -21.07 -9.49 -28.53
N ASN A 197 -20.64 -8.91 -29.66
CA ASN A 197 -21.15 -9.29 -30.98
C ASN A 197 -20.78 -10.73 -31.36
N GLU A 198 -19.57 -11.18 -31.05
CA GLU A 198 -19.12 -12.55 -31.30
C GLU A 198 -19.85 -13.57 -30.39
N TYR A 199 -20.06 -13.25 -29.12
CA TYR A 199 -20.87 -14.07 -28.23
C TYR A 199 -22.34 -14.17 -28.66
N LYS A 200 -22.93 -13.08 -29.17
CA LYS A 200 -24.29 -13.12 -29.76
C LYS A 200 -24.37 -14.07 -30.95
N LYS A 201 -23.37 -14.09 -31.82
CA LYS A 201 -23.30 -15.04 -32.95
C LYS A 201 -23.26 -16.48 -32.45
N TYR A 202 -22.48 -16.75 -31.41
CA TYR A 202 -22.44 -18.07 -30.76
C TYR A 202 -23.83 -18.49 -30.24
N LEU A 203 -24.50 -17.61 -29.48
CA LEU A 203 -25.81 -17.88 -28.90
C LEU A 203 -26.95 -17.99 -29.93
N PHE A 204 -26.75 -17.45 -31.13
CA PHE A 204 -27.69 -17.63 -32.23
C PHE A 204 -27.66 -19.06 -32.80
N ILE A 205 -26.49 -19.72 -32.77
CA ILE A 205 -26.27 -21.04 -33.36
C ILE A 205 -26.47 -22.15 -32.32
N ASN A 206 -26.00 -21.94 -31.08
CA ASN A 206 -25.99 -22.96 -30.04
C ASN A 206 -27.01 -22.69 -28.94
N GLU A 207 -27.37 -23.74 -28.20
CA GLU A 207 -28.12 -23.58 -26.96
C GLU A 207 -27.31 -22.78 -25.93
N PRO A 208 -27.96 -21.84 -25.22
CA PRO A 208 -27.30 -21.02 -24.21
C PRO A 208 -26.83 -21.88 -23.02
N SER A 209 -25.62 -21.61 -22.54
CA SER A 209 -25.12 -22.13 -21.26
C SER A 209 -24.95 -20.99 -20.27
N MET A 210 -24.91 -21.29 -18.97
CA MET A 210 -24.76 -20.27 -17.93
C MET A 210 -23.47 -19.45 -18.11
N ALA A 211 -22.36 -20.12 -18.38
CA ALA A 211 -21.07 -19.45 -18.65
C ALA A 211 -21.17 -18.49 -19.84
N MET A 212 -21.78 -18.92 -20.94
CA MET A 212 -21.90 -18.09 -22.14
C MET A 212 -22.83 -16.89 -21.90
N LEU A 213 -23.94 -17.08 -21.20
CA LEU A 213 -24.85 -15.98 -20.83
C LEU A 213 -24.18 -14.98 -19.87
N ALA A 214 -23.38 -15.47 -18.92
CA ALA A 214 -22.61 -14.63 -18.00
C ALA A 214 -21.59 -13.76 -18.73
N HIS A 215 -20.74 -14.35 -19.57
CA HIS A 215 -19.77 -13.60 -20.37
C HIS A 215 -20.47 -12.63 -21.33
N THR A 216 -21.56 -13.04 -21.98
CA THR A 216 -22.32 -12.15 -22.89
C THR A 216 -22.89 -10.95 -22.14
N GLY A 217 -23.51 -11.16 -20.98
CA GLY A 217 -24.06 -10.09 -20.15
C GLY A 217 -22.98 -9.14 -19.60
N GLN A 218 -21.84 -9.69 -19.19
CA GLN A 218 -20.70 -8.91 -18.69
C GLN A 218 -20.04 -8.07 -19.80
N CYS A 219 -19.82 -8.63 -20.98
CA CYS A 219 -19.32 -7.88 -22.13
C CYS A 219 -20.31 -6.79 -22.55
N ALA A 220 -21.61 -7.08 -22.60
CA ALA A 220 -22.63 -6.09 -22.89
C ALA A 220 -22.62 -4.93 -21.89
N LEU A 221 -22.47 -5.22 -20.60
CA LEU A 221 -22.34 -4.21 -19.55
C LEU A 221 -21.11 -3.33 -19.78
N LYS A 222 -19.93 -3.94 -19.98
CA LYS A 222 -18.68 -3.19 -20.18
C LYS A 222 -18.65 -2.40 -21.49
N ALA A 223 -19.40 -2.84 -22.50
CA ALA A 223 -19.63 -2.13 -23.76
C ALA A 223 -20.69 -1.01 -23.66
N GLY A 224 -21.38 -0.85 -22.53
CA GLY A 224 -22.44 0.15 -22.36
C GLY A 224 -23.80 -0.25 -22.97
N HIS A 225 -23.97 -1.49 -23.39
CA HIS A 225 -25.23 -2.04 -23.90
C HIS A 225 -26.13 -2.53 -22.75
N TYR A 226 -26.61 -1.60 -21.92
CA TYR A 226 -27.31 -1.91 -20.67
C TYR A 226 -28.58 -2.73 -20.82
N GLU A 227 -29.41 -2.46 -21.84
CA GLU A 227 -30.64 -3.24 -22.10
C GLU A 227 -30.33 -4.69 -22.51
N GLY A 228 -29.31 -4.87 -23.36
CA GLY A 228 -28.84 -6.18 -23.78
C GLY A 228 -28.23 -6.96 -22.61
N ALA A 229 -27.43 -6.29 -21.78
CA ALA A 229 -26.89 -6.87 -20.56
C ALA A 229 -28.01 -7.36 -19.64
N GLU A 230 -29.00 -6.51 -19.34
CA GLU A 230 -30.13 -6.84 -18.48
C GLU A 230 -30.92 -8.05 -19.01
N HIS A 231 -31.14 -8.14 -20.32
CA HIS A 231 -31.79 -9.29 -20.95
C HIS A 231 -31.03 -10.60 -20.72
N HIS A 232 -29.73 -10.64 -21.04
CA HIS A 232 -28.92 -11.86 -20.92
C HIS A 232 -28.73 -12.28 -19.46
N LEU A 233 -28.59 -11.32 -18.54
CA LEU A 233 -28.45 -11.59 -17.10
C LEU A 233 -29.76 -12.12 -16.49
N ARG A 234 -30.93 -11.67 -16.96
CA ARG A 234 -32.22 -12.25 -16.55
C ARG A 234 -32.42 -13.66 -17.08
N GLU A 235 -32.03 -13.91 -18.33
CA GLU A 235 -32.02 -15.26 -18.87
C GLU A 235 -31.08 -16.18 -18.07
N LEU A 236 -29.90 -15.68 -17.67
CA LEU A 236 -28.97 -16.42 -16.80
C LEU A 236 -29.63 -16.80 -15.47
N LEU A 237 -30.32 -15.87 -14.81
CA LEU A 237 -31.06 -16.16 -13.57
C LEU A 237 -32.16 -17.20 -13.78
N ARG A 238 -32.87 -17.17 -14.92
CA ARG A 238 -33.87 -18.18 -15.27
C ARG A 238 -33.24 -19.56 -15.41
N PHE A 239 -32.14 -19.66 -16.15
CA PHE A 239 -31.38 -20.91 -16.32
C PHE A 239 -30.82 -21.45 -15.01
N ALA A 240 -30.26 -20.58 -14.15
CA ALA A 240 -29.76 -20.98 -12.84
C ALA A 240 -30.88 -21.59 -11.97
N LYS A 241 -32.07 -20.96 -11.95
CA LYS A 241 -33.24 -21.47 -11.21
C LYS A 241 -33.74 -22.82 -11.74
N GLU A 242 -33.80 -22.99 -13.05
CA GLU A 242 -34.20 -24.25 -13.69
C GLU A 242 -33.21 -25.39 -13.36
N SER A 243 -31.91 -25.10 -13.37
CA SER A 243 -30.89 -26.08 -12.99
C SER A 243 -30.96 -26.48 -11.51
N ASN A 244 -31.17 -25.52 -10.59
CA ASN A 244 -31.34 -25.77 -9.16
C ASN A 244 -32.55 -26.68 -8.87
N SER A 245 -33.62 -26.56 -9.66
CA SER A 245 -34.79 -27.46 -9.56
C SER A 245 -34.52 -28.90 -10.04
N THR A 246 -33.47 -29.10 -10.85
CA THR A 246 -33.11 -30.39 -11.46
C THR A 246 -32.05 -31.15 -10.63
N ILE A 247 -31.33 -30.47 -9.73
CA ILE A 247 -30.24 -31.03 -8.88
C ILE A 247 -30.78 -31.85 -7.68
N LEU A 248 -31.92 -32.55 -7.83
CA LEU A 248 -32.37 -33.59 -6.89
C LEU A 248 -31.67 -34.95 -7.09
N SER A 249 -30.67 -35.03 -7.97
CA SER A 249 -29.85 -36.25 -8.15
C SER A 249 -28.35 -35.91 -8.07
N PRO A 250 -27.59 -36.57 -7.17
CA PRO A 250 -26.17 -36.26 -7.00
C PRO A 250 -25.35 -36.90 -8.12
N SER A 251 -24.97 -36.11 -9.11
CA SER A 251 -23.95 -36.52 -10.10
C SER A 251 -22.56 -36.32 -9.51
N SER A 252 -21.75 -37.36 -9.61
CA SER A 252 -20.54 -37.67 -8.83
C SER A 252 -19.24 -36.97 -9.30
N LYS A 253 -19.33 -35.72 -9.77
CA LYS A 253 -18.14 -34.89 -10.00
C LYS A 253 -18.38 -33.53 -9.37
N SER A 254 -17.68 -33.23 -8.28
CA SER A 254 -17.75 -31.91 -7.63
C SER A 254 -17.43 -30.82 -8.67
N PRO A 255 -18.38 -29.97 -9.08
CA PRO A 255 -18.05 -28.84 -9.92
C PRO A 255 -17.09 -27.94 -9.14
N LYS A 256 -16.07 -27.39 -9.80
CA LYS A 256 -15.27 -26.30 -9.23
C LYS A 256 -16.27 -25.19 -8.83
N PHE A 257 -16.08 -24.53 -7.70
CA PHE A 257 -17.04 -23.55 -7.16
C PHE A 257 -17.56 -22.54 -8.21
N PHE A 258 -16.67 -22.07 -9.09
CA PHE A 258 -16.95 -21.14 -10.19
C PHE A 258 -17.89 -21.69 -11.28
N ASP A 259 -18.09 -23.00 -11.35
CA ASP A 259 -18.99 -23.67 -12.30
C ASP A 259 -20.36 -24.00 -11.66
N SER A 260 -20.60 -23.57 -10.42
CA SER A 260 -21.87 -23.81 -9.73
C SER A 260 -22.98 -22.86 -10.18
N PRO A 261 -24.24 -23.32 -10.28
CA PRO A 261 -25.37 -22.42 -10.58
C PRO A 261 -25.53 -21.28 -9.58
N SER A 262 -25.21 -21.51 -8.29
CA SER A 262 -25.25 -20.48 -7.25
C SER A 262 -24.21 -19.39 -7.45
N PHE A 263 -23.02 -19.71 -7.99
CA PHE A 263 -22.04 -18.72 -8.39
C PHE A 263 -22.57 -17.82 -9.51
N TYR A 264 -23.10 -18.42 -10.58
CA TYR A 264 -23.65 -17.68 -11.72
C TYR A 264 -24.87 -16.82 -11.33
N GLU A 265 -25.70 -17.29 -10.40
CA GLU A 265 -26.81 -16.51 -9.86
C GLU A 265 -26.31 -15.26 -9.13
N SER A 266 -25.34 -15.40 -8.22
CA SER A 266 -24.73 -14.26 -7.51
C SER A 266 -24.01 -13.31 -8.47
N HIS A 267 -23.30 -13.85 -9.46
CA HIS A 267 -22.64 -13.05 -10.49
C HIS A 267 -23.64 -12.27 -11.34
N ALA A 268 -24.76 -12.89 -11.73
CA ALA A 268 -25.81 -12.22 -12.47
C ALA A 268 -26.43 -11.05 -11.70
N TYR A 269 -26.73 -11.25 -10.41
CA TYR A 269 -27.20 -10.17 -9.54
C TYR A 269 -26.16 -9.05 -9.39
N TYR A 270 -24.89 -9.39 -9.22
CA TYR A 270 -23.82 -8.41 -9.14
C TYR A 270 -23.74 -7.55 -10.42
N CYS A 271 -23.74 -8.18 -11.61
CA CYS A 271 -23.74 -7.49 -12.89
C CYS A 271 -25.00 -6.64 -13.10
N LEU A 272 -26.18 -7.12 -12.69
CA LEU A 272 -27.42 -6.35 -12.73
C LEU A 272 -27.36 -5.11 -11.82
N GLY A 273 -26.70 -5.22 -10.66
CA GLY A 273 -26.41 -4.08 -9.80
C GLY A 273 -25.58 -3.03 -10.53
N LEU A 274 -24.50 -3.45 -11.19
CA LEU A 274 -23.64 -2.55 -11.97
C LEU A 274 -24.39 -1.90 -13.14
N VAL A 275 -25.27 -2.64 -13.85
CA VAL A 275 -26.15 -2.07 -14.89
C VAL A 275 -26.99 -0.93 -14.31
N ARG A 276 -27.61 -1.15 -13.14
CA ARG A 276 -28.47 -0.15 -12.50
C ARG A 276 -27.72 1.09 -12.04
N ASP A 277 -26.51 0.92 -11.50
CA ASP A 277 -25.64 2.05 -11.13
C ASP A 277 -25.31 2.91 -12.36
N ARG A 278 -24.90 2.29 -13.47
CA ARG A 278 -24.60 3.01 -14.72
C ARG A 278 -25.82 3.74 -15.29
N GLN A 279 -26.99 3.09 -15.31
CA GLN A 279 -28.24 3.75 -15.72
C GLN A 279 -28.62 4.91 -14.80
N ALA A 280 -28.30 4.84 -13.49
CA ALA A 280 -28.53 5.93 -12.56
C ALA A 280 -27.58 7.11 -12.84
N GLU A 281 -26.30 6.84 -13.11
CA GLU A 281 -25.31 7.85 -13.53
C GLU A 281 -25.72 8.57 -14.82
N GLU A 282 -26.22 7.84 -15.82
CA GLU A 282 -26.76 8.42 -17.05
C GLU A 282 -27.94 9.35 -16.78
N SER A 283 -28.83 8.95 -15.86
CA SER A 283 -29.99 9.75 -15.47
C SER A 283 -29.59 11.04 -14.77
N LEU A 284 -28.58 10.99 -13.89
CA LEU A 284 -28.04 12.19 -13.22
C LEU A 284 -27.29 13.10 -14.19
N SER A 285 -26.60 12.53 -15.17
CA SER A 285 -25.93 13.30 -16.23
C SER A 285 -26.96 14.03 -17.10
N GLN A 286 -28.07 13.36 -17.45
CA GLN A 286 -29.21 13.99 -18.13
C GLN A 286 -29.85 15.09 -17.28
N ALA A 287 -30.00 14.88 -15.96
CA ALA A 287 -30.51 15.89 -15.05
C ALA A 287 -29.61 17.14 -15.02
N SER A 288 -28.29 16.95 -15.04
CA SER A 288 -27.31 18.05 -15.01
C SER A 288 -27.32 18.89 -16.30
N ALA A 289 -27.75 18.32 -17.42
CA ALA A 289 -27.84 19.00 -18.72
C ALA A 289 -29.20 19.67 -18.99
N GLU A 290 -30.22 19.36 -18.19
CA GLU A 290 -31.59 19.83 -18.40
C GLU A 290 -31.85 21.15 -17.63
N SER A 291 -32.48 22.12 -18.28
CA SER A 291 -32.75 23.43 -17.69
C SER A 291 -34.10 23.51 -16.96
N SER A 292 -35.00 22.54 -17.17
CA SER A 292 -36.34 22.52 -16.56
C SER A 292 -36.30 21.87 -15.17
N PRO A 293 -36.70 22.58 -14.09
CA PRO A 293 -36.64 22.07 -12.73
C PRO A 293 -37.52 20.83 -12.49
N GLU A 294 -38.66 20.73 -13.19
CA GLU A 294 -39.55 19.57 -13.10
C GLU A 294 -38.91 18.31 -13.69
N LYS A 295 -38.27 18.43 -14.86
CA LYS A 295 -37.58 17.30 -15.49
C LYS A 295 -36.31 16.90 -14.73
N VAL A 296 -35.58 17.86 -14.17
CA VAL A 296 -34.44 17.59 -13.27
C VAL A 296 -34.91 16.75 -12.08
N HIS A 297 -36.02 17.15 -11.44
CA HIS A 297 -36.60 16.39 -10.33
C HIS A 297 -36.98 14.96 -10.73
N VAL A 298 -37.63 14.79 -11.88
CA VAL A 298 -37.98 13.46 -12.42
C VAL A 298 -36.71 12.62 -12.65
N CYS A 299 -35.68 13.17 -13.30
CA CYS A 299 -34.44 12.43 -13.57
C CYS A 299 -33.72 12.01 -12.28
N CYS A 300 -33.65 12.89 -11.28
CA CYS A 300 -33.10 12.55 -9.96
C CYS A 300 -33.91 11.46 -9.26
N SER A 301 -35.24 11.53 -9.30
CA SER A 301 -36.11 10.50 -8.69
C SER A 301 -35.92 9.13 -9.33
N VAL A 302 -35.73 9.09 -10.66
CA VAL A 302 -35.46 7.86 -11.40
C VAL A 302 -34.04 7.34 -11.09
N ALA A 303 -33.06 8.23 -10.93
CA ALA A 303 -31.72 7.84 -10.52
C ALA A 303 -31.72 7.21 -9.11
N ASP A 304 -32.41 7.80 -8.15
CA ASP A 304 -32.53 7.29 -6.79
C ASP A 304 -33.20 5.91 -6.75
N GLU A 305 -34.23 5.71 -7.58
CA GLU A 305 -34.89 4.42 -7.78
C GLU A 305 -33.90 3.36 -8.29
N ARG A 306 -33.14 3.69 -9.34
CA ARG A 306 -32.14 2.81 -9.93
C ARG A 306 -31.02 2.45 -8.94
N MET A 307 -30.50 3.43 -8.19
CA MET A 307 -29.50 3.17 -7.14
C MET A 307 -30.05 2.27 -6.03
N ARG A 308 -31.35 2.40 -5.68
CA ARG A 308 -31.96 1.51 -4.69
C ARG A 308 -32.08 0.09 -5.23
N GLN A 309 -32.48 -0.09 -6.49
CA GLN A 309 -32.50 -1.39 -7.14
C GLN A 309 -31.11 -2.01 -7.23
N ALA A 310 -30.08 -1.22 -7.54
CA ALA A 310 -28.69 -1.66 -7.54
C ALA A 310 -28.29 -2.22 -6.18
N ARG A 311 -28.59 -1.50 -5.09
CA ARG A 311 -28.33 -1.95 -3.71
C ARG A 311 -29.02 -3.27 -3.37
N GLU A 312 -30.27 -3.47 -3.82
CA GLU A 312 -30.96 -4.74 -3.60
C GLU A 312 -30.31 -5.89 -4.38
N PHE A 313 -29.89 -5.66 -5.63
CA PHE A 313 -29.14 -6.66 -6.39
C PHE A 313 -27.79 -7.00 -5.75
N TYR A 314 -27.04 -6.01 -5.27
CA TYR A 314 -25.79 -6.29 -4.55
C TYR A 314 -26.01 -7.07 -3.25
N LYS A 315 -27.10 -6.80 -2.50
CA LYS A 315 -27.45 -7.61 -1.33
C LYS A 315 -27.75 -9.06 -1.70
N LEU A 316 -28.47 -9.29 -2.80
CA LEU A 316 -28.74 -10.64 -3.30
C LEU A 316 -27.44 -11.34 -3.71
N ALA A 317 -26.53 -10.66 -4.40
CA ALA A 317 -25.22 -11.20 -4.73
C ALA A 317 -24.39 -11.52 -3.47
N ALA A 318 -24.37 -10.60 -2.49
CA ALA A 318 -23.62 -10.73 -1.25
C ALA A 318 -24.20 -11.76 -0.27
N SER A 319 -25.41 -12.28 -0.52
CA SER A 319 -26.01 -13.37 0.26
C SER A 319 -25.24 -14.68 0.11
N ASN A 320 -24.54 -14.85 -1.01
CA ASN A 320 -23.61 -15.96 -1.22
C ASN A 320 -22.25 -15.61 -0.62
N VAL A 321 -21.97 -16.18 0.55
CA VAL A 321 -20.74 -15.91 1.31
C VAL A 321 -19.49 -16.32 0.52
N GLU A 322 -19.53 -17.47 -0.15
CA GLU A 322 -18.41 -17.96 -0.95
C GLU A 322 -18.08 -17.04 -2.15
N TYR A 323 -19.12 -16.43 -2.74
CA TYR A 323 -18.93 -15.43 -3.80
C TYR A 323 -18.16 -14.20 -3.29
N VAL A 324 -18.49 -13.73 -2.08
CA VAL A 324 -17.78 -12.61 -1.45
C VAL A 324 -16.37 -13.02 -1.04
N ASN A 325 -16.19 -14.19 -0.43
CA ASN A 325 -14.89 -14.71 -0.02
C ASN A 325 -13.93 -14.82 -1.21
N ALA A 326 -14.41 -15.23 -2.39
CA ALA A 326 -13.59 -15.29 -3.60
C ALA A 326 -13.02 -13.91 -3.98
N PHE A 327 -13.78 -12.82 -3.85
CA PHE A 327 -13.27 -11.47 -4.06
C PHE A 327 -12.33 -11.00 -2.94
N GLU A 328 -12.59 -11.39 -1.69
CA GLU A 328 -11.69 -11.09 -0.57
C GLU A 328 -10.34 -11.78 -0.76
N GLU A 329 -10.33 -13.07 -1.10
CA GLU A 329 -9.12 -13.83 -1.39
C GLU A 329 -8.37 -13.28 -2.61
N ALA A 330 -9.09 -12.91 -3.68
CA ALA A 330 -8.49 -12.30 -4.86
C ALA A 330 -7.87 -10.92 -4.55
N ALA A 331 -8.55 -10.09 -3.76
CA ALA A 331 -8.04 -8.79 -3.32
C ALA A 331 -6.77 -8.96 -2.48
N GLU A 332 -6.80 -9.84 -1.47
CA GLU A 332 -5.66 -10.08 -0.59
C GLU A 332 -4.48 -10.73 -1.33
N GLY A 333 -4.76 -11.66 -2.25
CA GLY A 333 -3.75 -12.24 -3.13
C GLY A 333 -3.10 -11.20 -4.05
N ALA A 334 -3.89 -10.30 -4.64
CA ALA A 334 -3.37 -9.20 -5.46
C ALA A 334 -2.53 -8.20 -4.65
N ILE A 335 -2.96 -7.86 -3.43
CA ILE A 335 -2.19 -7.01 -2.50
C ILE A 335 -0.85 -7.68 -2.17
N ALA A 336 -0.85 -8.98 -1.84
CA ALA A 336 0.37 -9.72 -1.54
C ALA A 336 1.31 -9.84 -2.74
N ALA A 337 0.77 -9.94 -3.95
CA ALA A 337 1.52 -9.95 -5.20
C ALA A 337 2.04 -8.57 -5.62
N GLY A 338 1.54 -7.49 -5.01
CA GLY A 338 1.82 -6.11 -5.42
C GLY A 338 1.10 -5.69 -6.70
N ASP A 339 0.07 -6.43 -7.14
CA ASP A 339 -0.76 -6.07 -8.29
C ASP A 339 -1.84 -5.06 -7.84
N VAL A 340 -1.45 -3.79 -7.84
CA VAL A 340 -2.29 -2.65 -7.45
C VAL A 340 -3.59 -2.55 -8.24
N PRO A 341 -3.60 -2.55 -9.60
CA PRO A 341 -4.84 -2.35 -10.34
C PRO A 341 -5.85 -3.48 -10.06
N LEU A 342 -5.39 -4.73 -10.00
CA LEU A 342 -6.25 -5.86 -9.67
C LEU A 342 -6.76 -5.79 -8.22
N ALA A 343 -5.91 -5.37 -7.28
CA ALA A 343 -6.32 -5.20 -5.88
C ALA A 343 -7.42 -4.13 -5.75
N LEU A 344 -7.25 -2.97 -6.39
CA LEU A 344 -8.25 -1.90 -6.36
C LEU A 344 -9.55 -2.30 -7.07
N GLU A 345 -9.48 -3.03 -8.18
CA GLU A 345 -10.67 -3.55 -8.86
C GLU A 345 -11.48 -4.48 -7.93
N ASN A 346 -10.83 -5.47 -7.32
CA ASN A 346 -11.49 -6.39 -6.40
C ASN A 346 -12.03 -5.69 -5.15
N LEU A 347 -11.29 -4.73 -4.59
CA LEU A 347 -11.77 -3.93 -3.45
C LEU A 347 -12.98 -3.06 -3.81
N ARG A 348 -13.02 -2.45 -5.00
CA ARG A 348 -14.21 -1.73 -5.50
C ARG A 348 -15.40 -2.68 -5.64
N ASN A 349 -15.19 -3.88 -6.16
CA ASN A 349 -16.24 -4.89 -6.26
C ASN A 349 -16.81 -5.25 -4.88
N LEU A 350 -15.94 -5.42 -3.88
CA LEU A 350 -16.32 -5.65 -2.48
C LEU A 350 -17.06 -4.46 -1.86
N GLN A 351 -16.67 -3.22 -2.19
CA GLN A 351 -17.36 -2.00 -1.77
C GLN A 351 -18.78 -1.92 -2.34
N HIS A 352 -19.01 -2.37 -3.58
CA HIS A 352 -20.38 -2.50 -4.13
C HIS A 352 -21.18 -3.59 -3.41
N LEU A 353 -20.58 -4.77 -3.22
CA LEU A 353 -21.24 -5.93 -2.59
C LEU A 353 -21.65 -5.65 -1.13
N ARG A 354 -20.76 -5.03 -0.34
CA ARG A 354 -21.06 -4.62 1.04
C ARG A 354 -20.67 -3.17 1.28
N SER A 355 -21.52 -2.26 0.82
CA SER A 355 -21.35 -0.80 0.96
C SER A 355 -21.19 -0.30 2.40
N ASN A 356 -21.71 -1.05 3.38
CA ASN A 356 -21.63 -0.72 4.80
C ASN A 356 -20.32 -1.19 5.46
N CYS A 357 -19.46 -1.95 4.76
CA CYS A 357 -18.25 -2.51 5.35
C CYS A 357 -17.10 -1.50 5.29
N ALA A 358 -16.73 -0.94 6.44
CA ALA A 358 -15.63 0.02 6.53
C ALA A 358 -14.25 -0.59 6.20
N ARG A 359 -14.07 -1.90 6.44
CA ARG A 359 -12.81 -2.61 6.20
C ARG A 359 -12.33 -2.50 4.76
N TYR A 360 -13.23 -2.62 3.77
CA TYR A 360 -12.82 -2.56 2.36
C TYR A 360 -12.32 -1.18 1.93
N HIS A 361 -12.90 -0.11 2.49
CA HIS A 361 -12.39 1.25 2.31
C HIS A 361 -11.03 1.44 2.99
N PHE A 362 -10.86 0.91 4.21
CA PHE A 362 -9.57 0.94 4.89
C PHE A 362 -8.48 0.19 4.10
N ARG A 363 -8.78 -1.01 3.58
CA ARG A 363 -7.85 -1.77 2.72
C ARG A 363 -7.57 -1.05 1.40
N ALA A 364 -8.55 -0.38 0.81
CA ALA A 364 -8.32 0.45 -0.39
C ALA A 364 -7.36 1.61 -0.09
N ALA A 365 -7.48 2.23 1.08
CA ALA A 365 -6.53 3.25 1.53
C ALA A 365 -5.10 2.70 1.69
N ASP A 366 -4.93 1.46 2.20
CA ASP A 366 -3.62 0.80 2.25
C ASP A 366 -3.01 0.66 0.84
N VAL A 367 -3.82 0.30 -0.16
CA VAL A 367 -3.36 0.16 -1.55
C VAL A 367 -3.03 1.53 -2.16
N CYS A 368 -3.85 2.56 -1.92
CA CYS A 368 -3.55 3.93 -2.34
C CYS A 368 -2.25 4.45 -1.70
N ALA A 369 -1.98 4.09 -0.44
CA ALA A 369 -0.73 4.42 0.23
C ALA A 369 0.49 3.77 -0.45
N MET A 370 0.38 2.53 -0.94
CA MET A 370 1.45 1.87 -1.69
C MET A 370 1.76 2.59 -3.01
N MET A 371 0.74 3.17 -3.65
CA MET A 371 0.89 3.99 -4.86
C MET A 371 1.33 5.43 -4.59
N ASN A 372 1.46 5.81 -3.32
CA ASN A 372 1.68 7.18 -2.89
C ASN A 372 0.61 8.17 -3.40
N ASP A 373 -0.62 7.68 -3.64
CA ASP A 373 -1.77 8.51 -3.96
C ASP A 373 -2.41 9.02 -2.67
N THR A 374 -1.98 10.21 -2.25
CA THR A 374 -2.36 10.80 -0.96
C THR A 374 -3.81 11.23 -0.90
N GLN A 375 -4.38 11.64 -2.04
CA GLN A 375 -5.75 12.13 -2.11
C GLN A 375 -6.74 10.97 -2.02
N SER A 376 -6.53 9.92 -2.83
CA SER A 376 -7.37 8.74 -2.78
C SER A 376 -7.25 8.00 -1.43
N GLU A 377 -6.06 7.97 -0.82
CA GLU A 377 -5.87 7.43 0.54
C GLU A 377 -6.77 8.17 1.56
N LEU A 378 -6.77 9.50 1.52
CA LEU A 378 -7.58 10.32 2.43
C LEU A 378 -9.09 10.13 2.22
N GLU A 379 -9.52 10.07 0.96
CA GLU A 379 -10.92 9.89 0.60
C GLU A 379 -11.44 8.54 1.07
N GLU A 380 -10.69 7.46 0.85
CA GLU A 380 -11.07 6.12 1.30
C GLU A 380 -11.08 6.00 2.83
N LEU A 381 -10.12 6.60 3.54
CA LEU A 381 -10.15 6.65 5.02
C LEU A 381 -11.36 7.44 5.56
N SER A 382 -11.75 8.50 4.87
CA SER A 382 -12.93 9.29 5.26
C SER A 382 -14.22 8.50 5.02
N LYS A 383 -14.34 7.83 3.86
CA LYS A 383 -15.45 6.90 3.60
C LYS A 383 -15.51 5.80 4.65
N ALA A 384 -14.38 5.25 5.08
CA ALA A 384 -14.33 4.24 6.13
C ALA A 384 -14.91 4.76 7.47
N LEU A 385 -14.63 6.02 7.84
CA LEU A 385 -15.12 6.65 9.08
C LEU A 385 -16.61 7.00 9.06
N ASP A 386 -17.19 7.23 7.87
CA ASP A 386 -18.63 7.44 7.69
C ASP A 386 -19.45 6.16 7.91
N ARG A 387 -18.79 5.01 7.89
CA ARG A 387 -19.43 3.69 8.04
C ARG A 387 -19.32 3.18 9.47
N ARG A 388 -20.13 2.17 9.80
CA ARG A 388 -20.11 1.55 11.13
C ARG A 388 -18.79 0.80 11.32
N GLN A 389 -18.12 1.09 12.43
CA GLN A 389 -16.86 0.49 12.83
C GLN A 389 -16.94 0.10 14.30
N THR A 390 -16.16 -0.91 14.69
CA THR A 390 -15.87 -1.15 16.10
C THR A 390 -15.01 0.00 16.66
N ALA A 391 -14.95 0.13 17.98
CA ALA A 391 -14.14 1.18 18.63
C ALA A 391 -12.65 1.08 18.23
N LEU A 392 -12.11 -0.15 18.12
CA LEU A 392 -10.73 -0.40 17.72
C LEU A 392 -10.48 -0.03 16.26
N GLU A 393 -11.32 -0.48 15.33
CA GLU A 393 -11.19 -0.13 13.90
C GLU A 393 -11.29 1.38 13.69
N ARG A 394 -12.18 2.05 14.44
CA ARG A 394 -12.31 3.50 14.38
C ARG A 394 -11.08 4.22 14.89
N GLN A 395 -10.49 3.76 16.00
CA GLN A 395 -9.22 4.28 16.51
C GLN A 395 -8.09 4.11 15.48
N GLN A 396 -7.97 2.94 14.87
CA GLN A 396 -6.96 2.68 13.83
C GLN A 396 -7.16 3.57 12.59
N THR A 397 -8.41 3.74 12.15
CA THR A 397 -8.73 4.58 10.99
C THR A 397 -8.43 6.06 11.25
N LEU A 398 -8.79 6.58 12.43
CA LEU A 398 -8.45 7.96 12.82
C LEU A 398 -6.94 8.16 12.94
N LEU A 399 -6.23 7.21 13.55
CA LEU A 399 -4.77 7.26 13.67
C LEU A 399 -4.12 7.30 12.29
N ARG A 400 -4.60 6.46 11.36
CA ARG A 400 -4.11 6.43 9.98
C ARG A 400 -4.39 7.75 9.26
N ARG A 401 -5.63 8.25 9.31
CA ARG A 401 -5.99 9.51 8.63
C ARG A 401 -5.25 10.72 9.19
N ALA A 402 -5.08 10.79 10.52
CA ALA A 402 -4.26 11.82 11.15
C ALA A 402 -2.81 11.77 10.69
N SER A 403 -2.23 10.58 10.54
CA SER A 403 -0.86 10.43 10.02
C SER A 403 -0.73 10.95 8.58
N VAL A 404 -1.73 10.73 7.73
CA VAL A 404 -1.78 11.27 6.36
C VAL A 404 -1.86 12.80 6.38
N TYR A 405 -2.76 13.37 7.20
CA TYR A 405 -2.88 14.81 7.36
C TYR A 405 -1.57 15.46 7.82
N ALA A 406 -0.90 14.89 8.83
CA ALA A 406 0.31 15.46 9.39
C ALA A 406 1.53 15.29 8.47
N SER A 407 1.77 14.07 7.96
CA SER A 407 3.02 13.75 7.24
C SER A 407 2.99 14.06 5.75
N LYS A 408 1.84 13.90 5.08
CA LYS A 408 1.71 14.03 3.62
C LYS A 408 1.11 15.36 3.20
N LEU A 409 0.12 15.87 3.95
CA LEU A 409 -0.61 17.09 3.60
C LEU A 409 -0.19 18.33 4.42
N GLU A 410 0.67 18.15 5.44
CA GLU A 410 1.07 19.19 6.40
C GLU A 410 -0.12 19.96 7.03
N ASN A 411 -1.29 19.31 7.13
CA ASN A 411 -2.51 19.88 7.70
C ASN A 411 -2.64 19.46 9.17
N PHE A 412 -1.91 20.16 10.04
CA PHE A 412 -1.85 19.85 11.46
C PHE A 412 -3.19 20.04 12.19
N ASN A 413 -4.04 20.96 11.73
CA ASN A 413 -5.33 21.21 12.37
C ASN A 413 -6.25 19.99 12.28
N ASN A 414 -6.39 19.42 11.07
CA ASN A 414 -7.22 18.22 10.88
C ASN A 414 -6.62 17.00 11.57
N ALA A 415 -5.28 16.86 11.57
CA ALA A 415 -4.61 15.80 12.33
C ALA A 415 -4.93 15.89 13.83
N ILE A 416 -4.83 17.08 14.43
CA ILE A 416 -5.11 17.30 15.86
C ILE A 416 -6.57 16.97 16.20
N VAL A 417 -7.52 17.31 15.32
CA VAL A 417 -8.94 16.99 15.51
C VAL A 417 -9.16 15.48 15.53
N ASP A 418 -8.63 14.75 14.55
CA ASP A 418 -8.77 13.29 14.46
C ASP A 418 -8.13 12.59 15.68
N LEU A 419 -6.96 13.05 16.10
CA LEU A 419 -6.26 12.50 17.27
C LEU A 419 -6.97 12.82 18.59
N SER A 420 -7.59 13.98 18.70
CA SER A 420 -8.37 14.35 19.88
C SER A 420 -9.66 13.53 19.98
N LEU A 421 -10.32 13.27 18.85
CA LEU A 421 -11.46 12.36 18.77
C LEU A 421 -11.03 10.93 19.16
N LEU A 422 -9.87 10.47 18.69
CA LEU A 422 -9.30 9.18 19.09
C LEU A 422 -9.14 9.09 20.61
N LEU A 423 -8.54 10.11 21.23
CA LEU A 423 -8.27 10.15 22.67
C LEU A 423 -9.53 10.24 23.54
N SER A 424 -10.62 10.82 23.03
CA SER A 424 -11.92 10.82 23.70
C SER A 424 -12.57 9.45 23.78
N MET A 425 -12.13 8.49 22.96
CA MET A 425 -12.61 7.11 23.02
C MET A 425 -11.77 6.30 24.02
N HIS A 426 -12.44 5.44 24.79
CA HIS A 426 -11.77 4.43 25.61
C HIS A 426 -11.30 3.26 24.72
N GLY A 427 -10.13 2.70 24.98
CA GLY A 427 -9.60 1.59 24.16
C GLY A 427 -8.13 1.30 24.40
N GLU A 428 -7.50 0.66 23.41
CA GLU A 428 -6.16 0.09 23.52
C GLU A 428 -5.09 1.12 23.86
N HIS A 429 -4.15 0.70 24.73
CA HIS A 429 -3.02 1.51 25.17
C HIS A 429 -2.13 1.95 24.01
N TYR A 430 -1.94 1.09 22.99
CA TYR A 430 -1.10 1.41 21.83
C TYR A 430 -1.66 2.57 21.00
N CYS A 431 -2.92 2.48 20.56
CA CYS A 431 -3.54 3.55 19.76
C CYS A 431 -3.54 4.88 20.51
N ARG A 432 -3.78 4.85 21.83
CA ARG A 432 -3.75 6.04 22.69
C ARG A 432 -2.33 6.62 22.82
N ALA A 433 -1.32 5.79 23.06
CA ALA A 433 0.07 6.23 23.10
C ALA A 433 0.48 6.88 21.78
N MET A 434 0.23 6.21 20.66
CA MET A 434 0.53 6.76 19.33
C MET A 434 -0.25 8.04 19.04
N ALA A 435 -1.48 8.16 19.53
CA ALA A 435 -2.24 9.38 19.36
C ALA A 435 -1.65 10.57 20.13
N TYR A 436 -1.20 10.36 21.37
CA TYR A 436 -0.47 11.39 22.12
C TYR A 436 0.82 11.80 21.40
N LEU A 437 1.62 10.83 20.95
CA LEU A 437 2.86 11.10 20.23
C LEU A 437 2.62 11.89 18.94
N GLN A 438 1.70 11.44 18.09
CA GLN A 438 1.40 12.12 16.83
C GLN A 438 0.78 13.51 17.05
N ARG A 439 -0.01 13.69 18.11
CA ARG A 439 -0.65 14.98 18.41
C ARG A 439 0.37 15.97 18.97
N ALA A 440 1.28 15.51 19.83
CA ALA A 440 2.41 16.30 20.31
C ALA A 440 3.29 16.79 19.15
N ASN A 441 3.62 15.90 18.22
CA ASN A 441 4.38 16.24 17.01
C ASN A 441 3.63 17.28 16.15
N ALA A 442 2.31 17.11 15.98
CA ALA A 442 1.50 18.05 15.21
C ALA A 442 1.43 19.44 15.85
N PHE A 443 1.28 19.52 17.18
CA PHE A 443 1.36 20.79 17.91
C PHE A 443 2.73 21.45 17.77
N TYR A 444 3.81 20.69 17.93
CA TYR A 444 5.17 21.18 17.79
C TYR A 444 5.46 21.72 16.37
N GLN A 445 5.06 20.99 15.34
CA GLN A 445 5.22 21.46 13.96
C GLN A 445 4.35 22.68 13.65
N ARG A 446 3.15 22.76 14.26
CA ARG A 446 2.27 23.93 14.13
C ARG A 446 2.86 25.16 14.83
N SER A 447 3.51 25.01 15.99
CA SER A 447 4.13 26.13 16.71
C SER A 447 5.31 26.75 15.96
N GLU A 448 6.05 25.95 15.19
CA GLU A 448 7.15 26.42 14.32
C GLU A 448 6.62 27.19 13.11
N ARG A 449 5.43 26.83 12.60
CA ARG A 449 4.85 27.44 11.39
C ARG A 449 4.01 28.68 11.68
N TYR A 450 3.35 28.76 12.83
CA TYR A 450 2.46 29.86 13.21
C TYR A 450 2.90 30.50 14.53
N PRO A 451 3.71 31.58 14.49
CA PRO A 451 4.27 32.20 15.68
C PRO A 451 3.23 32.76 16.67
N SER A 452 2.04 33.13 16.20
CA SER A 452 1.03 33.82 17.01
C SER A 452 0.55 33.03 18.23
N ASN A 453 0.45 31.69 18.12
CA ASN A 453 0.00 30.78 19.19
C ASN A 453 1.10 29.79 19.61
N SER A 454 2.35 30.09 19.29
CA SER A 454 3.48 29.15 19.45
C SER A 454 3.66 28.66 20.89
N HIS A 455 3.46 29.54 21.88
CA HIS A 455 3.59 29.19 23.29
C HIS A 455 2.51 28.21 23.77
N GLU A 456 1.25 28.40 23.34
CA GLU A 456 0.14 27.50 23.71
C GLU A 456 0.32 26.12 23.08
N ASP A 457 0.74 26.08 21.81
CA ASP A 457 1.00 24.84 21.09
C ASP A 457 2.20 24.09 21.67
N ARG A 458 3.29 24.78 22.02
CA ARG A 458 4.45 24.17 22.69
C ARG A 458 4.08 23.59 24.05
N ALA A 459 3.30 24.32 24.85
CA ALA A 459 2.78 23.81 26.12
C ALA A 459 1.84 22.61 25.95
N ALA A 460 0.99 22.61 24.91
CA ALA A 460 0.14 21.47 24.59
C ALA A 460 0.94 20.24 24.14
N ALA A 461 1.99 20.44 23.33
CA ALA A 461 2.88 19.39 22.90
C ALA A 461 3.58 18.72 24.09
N LEU A 462 4.15 19.50 25.02
CA LEU A 462 4.80 18.97 26.21
C LEU A 462 3.85 18.14 27.09
N ARG A 463 2.61 18.60 27.29
CA ARG A 463 1.59 17.82 28.02
C ARG A 463 1.29 16.48 27.35
N ASP A 464 1.22 16.46 26.02
CA ASP A 464 0.95 15.22 25.28
C ASP A 464 2.16 14.27 25.29
N TYR A 465 3.40 14.78 25.20
CA TYR A 465 4.60 13.95 25.39
C TYR A 465 4.67 13.33 26.78
N GLU A 466 4.29 14.07 27.82
CA GLU A 466 4.23 13.55 29.19
C GLU A 466 3.22 12.39 29.29
N LYS A 467 2.01 12.60 28.76
CA LYS A 467 0.97 11.55 28.71
C LYS A 467 1.39 10.35 27.87
N PHE A 468 2.09 10.56 26.76
CA PHE A 468 2.66 9.49 25.96
C PHE A 468 3.64 8.63 26.78
N VAL A 469 4.56 9.26 27.51
CA VAL A 469 5.51 8.56 28.37
C VAL A 469 4.79 7.80 29.49
N GLU A 470 3.82 8.42 30.17
CA GLU A 470 3.02 7.76 31.21
C GLU A 470 2.31 6.49 30.69
N VAL A 471 1.61 6.60 29.55
CA VAL A 471 0.88 5.48 28.94
C VAL A 471 1.84 4.40 28.45
N SER A 472 2.98 4.79 27.89
CA SER A 472 3.99 3.84 27.38
C SER A 472 4.65 3.04 28.49
N LEU A 473 4.86 3.64 29.67
CA LEU A 473 5.48 2.97 30.81
C LEU A 473 4.51 2.14 31.64
N SER A 474 3.20 2.42 31.55
CA SER A 474 2.16 1.70 32.28
C SER A 474 1.66 0.44 31.56
N SER A 475 2.06 0.21 30.30
CA SER A 475 1.64 -0.95 29.51
C SER A 475 2.78 -1.98 29.34
N PRO A 476 2.81 -3.07 30.14
CA PRO A 476 3.82 -4.13 30.00
C PRO A 476 3.44 -5.23 28.99
N GLN A 477 2.22 -5.22 28.43
CA GLN A 477 1.74 -6.26 27.50
C GLN A 477 0.98 -5.63 26.32
N GLY A 478 1.68 -5.42 25.19
CA GLY A 478 1.11 -4.88 23.95
C GLY A 478 2.15 -4.83 22.83
N PRO A 479 1.75 -4.53 21.57
CA PRO A 479 2.70 -4.32 20.48
C PRO A 479 3.73 -3.26 20.88
N SER A 480 5.01 -3.58 20.71
CA SER A 480 6.12 -2.79 21.24
C SER A 480 6.08 -1.38 20.67
N ILE A 481 5.75 -0.40 21.51
CA ILE A 481 5.99 1.02 21.21
C ILE A 481 7.49 1.15 20.92
N PRO A 482 7.90 1.81 19.82
CA PRO A 482 9.31 1.96 19.49
C PRO A 482 10.07 2.58 20.67
N PRO A 483 11.10 1.90 21.21
CA PRO A 483 11.82 2.40 22.38
C PRO A 483 12.50 3.74 22.07
N GLU A 484 12.89 3.97 20.81
CA GLU A 484 13.50 5.22 20.35
C GLU A 484 12.56 6.42 20.54
N SER A 485 11.27 6.27 20.21
CA SER A 485 10.28 7.33 20.35
C SER A 485 10.03 7.72 21.81
N ILE A 486 10.14 6.75 22.73
CA ILE A 486 10.04 7.02 24.18
C ILE A 486 11.25 7.83 24.63
N THR A 487 12.47 7.46 24.21
CA THR A 487 13.67 8.24 24.53
C THR A 487 13.63 9.63 23.94
N GLU A 488 13.18 9.81 22.69
CA GLU A 488 13.07 11.11 22.05
C GLU A 488 12.07 12.01 22.78
N ALA A 489 10.90 11.49 23.15
CA ALA A 489 9.91 12.21 23.95
C ALA A 489 10.49 12.64 25.33
N MET A 490 11.28 11.79 25.98
CA MET A 490 11.94 12.14 27.25
C MET A 490 12.95 13.28 27.08
N LEU A 491 13.69 13.32 25.96
CA LEU A 491 14.64 14.41 25.68
C LEU A 491 13.90 15.73 25.41
N ILE A 492 12.79 15.69 24.68
CA ILE A 492 11.96 16.88 24.43
C ILE A 492 11.36 17.42 25.73
N LEU A 493 10.88 16.53 26.62
CA LEU A 493 10.39 16.91 27.95
C LEU A 493 11.51 17.51 28.82
N ALA A 494 12.72 16.96 28.75
CA ALA A 494 13.86 17.49 29.49
C ALA A 494 14.25 18.89 29.02
N ASP A 495 14.24 19.13 27.71
CA ASP A 495 14.51 20.42 27.09
C ASP A 495 13.44 21.46 27.47
N GLY A 496 12.15 21.10 27.37
CA GLY A 496 11.05 21.97 27.81
C GLY A 496 11.12 22.32 29.30
N ALA A 497 11.44 21.34 30.16
CA ALA A 497 11.61 21.59 31.59
C ALA A 497 12.83 22.50 31.89
N PHE A 498 13.90 22.39 31.10
CA PHE A 498 15.05 23.28 31.19
C PHE A 498 14.68 24.74 30.87
N GLU A 499 13.93 24.96 29.78
CA GLU A 499 13.45 26.29 29.38
C GLU A 499 12.54 26.91 30.44
N GLU A 500 11.71 26.11 31.11
CA GLU A 500 10.86 26.53 32.24
C GLU A 500 11.63 26.71 33.56
N ARG A 501 12.97 26.51 33.57
CA ARG A 501 13.85 26.55 34.75
C ARG A 501 13.52 25.52 35.85
N LYS A 502 12.87 24.41 35.47
CA LYS A 502 12.60 23.25 36.34
C LYS A 502 13.72 22.21 36.22
N PHE A 503 14.90 22.57 36.72
CA PHE A 503 16.13 21.79 36.54
C PHE A 503 16.10 20.39 37.17
N ASP A 504 15.33 20.21 38.23
CA ASP A 504 15.08 18.92 38.88
C ASP A 504 14.31 17.95 37.98
N VAL A 505 13.25 18.45 37.35
CA VAL A 505 12.44 17.68 36.39
C VAL A 505 13.26 17.36 35.15
N ALA A 506 14.00 18.33 34.62
CA ALA A 506 14.90 18.15 33.48
C ALA A 506 15.96 17.07 33.74
N ALA A 507 16.65 17.13 34.89
CA ALA A 507 17.65 16.13 35.26
C ALA A 507 17.07 14.71 35.37
N ASN A 508 15.84 14.57 35.88
CA ASN A 508 15.15 13.29 35.97
C ASN A 508 14.87 12.69 34.58
N PHE A 509 14.35 13.49 33.63
CA PHE A 509 14.11 13.01 32.27
C PHE A 509 15.41 12.66 31.53
N PHE A 510 16.45 13.50 31.63
CA PHE A 510 17.76 13.19 31.04
C PHE A 510 18.35 11.88 31.59
N SER A 511 18.36 11.70 32.91
CA SER A 511 18.88 10.47 33.52
C SER A 511 18.11 9.22 33.07
N ARG A 512 16.78 9.31 32.95
CA ARG A 512 15.93 8.23 32.42
C ARG A 512 16.20 7.95 30.94
N ALA A 513 16.50 8.97 30.14
CA ALA A 513 16.87 8.80 28.74
C ALA A 513 18.22 8.08 28.60
N VAL A 514 19.22 8.42 29.43
CA VAL A 514 20.53 7.75 29.46
C VAL A 514 20.39 6.28 29.82
N VAL A 515 19.58 5.95 30.84
CA VAL A 515 19.32 4.55 31.24
C VAL A 515 18.69 3.73 30.11
N ARG A 516 17.89 4.37 29.24
CA ARG A 516 17.28 3.71 28.07
C ARG A 516 18.19 3.64 26.84
N GLY A 517 19.43 4.09 26.94
CA GLY A 517 20.43 3.94 25.89
C GLY A 517 20.70 5.19 25.07
N TRP A 518 20.19 6.37 25.49
CA TRP A 518 20.69 7.64 24.94
C TRP A 518 22.16 7.83 25.33
N LYS A 519 23.04 7.92 24.32
CA LYS A 519 24.47 8.14 24.49
C LYS A 519 24.81 9.56 24.04
N PRO A 520 24.87 10.54 24.94
CA PRO A 520 25.26 11.88 24.57
C PRO A 520 26.70 11.86 24.02
N ARG A 521 26.92 12.48 22.87
CA ARG A 521 28.25 12.57 22.24
C ARG A 521 28.99 13.78 22.79
N GLU A 522 30.22 13.56 23.23
CA GLU A 522 31.09 14.63 23.71
C GLU A 522 31.35 15.67 22.60
N PRO A 523 31.39 16.97 22.94
CA PRO A 523 31.77 18.01 22.01
C PRO A 523 33.27 17.91 21.72
N LEU A 524 33.65 17.12 20.73
CA LEU A 524 34.99 17.22 20.15
C LEU A 524 35.14 18.61 19.50
N PRO A 525 36.28 19.31 19.67
CA PRO A 525 36.51 20.61 19.06
C PRO A 525 36.47 20.49 17.54
N LYS A 526 35.42 21.05 16.91
CA LYS A 526 35.21 20.98 15.45
C LYS A 526 36.20 21.89 14.74
N SER A 527 37.13 21.30 13.98
CA SER A 527 37.80 22.00 12.89
C SER A 527 36.79 22.27 11.77
N SER A 528 36.75 23.53 11.29
CA SER A 528 35.80 24.01 10.31
C SER A 528 36.00 23.35 8.94
N LYS A 529 35.19 22.35 8.60
CA LYS A 529 34.98 21.96 7.18
C LYS A 529 33.50 21.81 6.87
N ARG A 530 33.01 22.83 6.17
CA ARG A 530 31.72 22.98 5.51
C ARG A 530 31.38 21.70 4.72
N ARG A 531 30.32 20.97 5.10
CA ARG A 531 29.81 19.81 4.34
C ARG A 531 28.47 20.13 3.69
N LYS A 532 28.36 19.75 2.41
CA LYS A 532 27.22 19.93 1.51
C LYS A 532 26.03 19.06 1.95
N ARG A 533 24.82 19.63 1.89
CA ARG A 533 23.53 18.93 2.07
C ARG A 533 23.37 17.86 1.00
N THR A 534 23.11 16.62 1.40
CA THR A 534 22.51 15.59 0.57
C THR A 534 21.20 15.15 1.21
N THR A 535 20.15 15.16 0.41
CA THR A 535 18.77 14.81 0.72
C THR A 535 18.57 13.30 0.69
N SER A 536 18.10 12.69 1.78
CA SER A 536 17.14 11.57 1.79
C SER A 536 16.96 10.99 3.20
N SER A 537 15.88 11.36 3.90
CA SER A 537 15.12 10.50 4.83
C SER A 537 13.99 11.35 5.43
N ALA A 538 12.74 10.93 5.25
CA ALA A 538 11.54 11.60 5.74
C ALA A 538 11.22 11.25 7.21
N VAL A 539 12.23 11.33 8.07
CA VAL A 539 12.07 11.39 9.53
C VAL A 539 12.94 12.56 9.96
N VAL A 540 12.29 13.67 10.31
CA VAL A 540 12.98 14.83 10.90
C VAL A 540 13.43 14.41 12.29
N SER A 541 14.64 13.86 12.38
CA SER A 541 15.27 13.52 13.65
C SER A 541 15.59 14.80 14.41
N PHE A 542 15.09 14.90 15.65
CA PHE A 542 15.45 15.96 16.59
C PHE A 542 16.97 16.05 16.86
N ALA A 543 17.76 15.01 16.51
CA ALA A 543 19.08 14.76 17.07
C ALA A 543 20.28 15.42 16.35
N ALA A 544 20.21 15.80 15.07
CA ALA A 544 21.45 16.07 14.33
C ALA A 544 22.12 17.45 14.62
N ALA A 545 21.37 18.43 15.15
CA ALA A 545 21.86 19.79 15.42
C ALA A 545 21.85 20.19 16.91
N THR A 546 21.21 19.40 17.77
CA THR A 546 20.94 19.71 19.19
C THR A 546 21.70 18.83 20.17
N GLU A 547 22.35 17.74 19.73
CA GLU A 547 23.01 16.79 20.66
C GLU A 547 24.03 17.45 21.60
N THR A 548 24.81 18.42 21.11
CA THR A 548 25.77 19.16 21.94
C THR A 548 25.10 20.12 22.91
N ASP A 549 23.95 20.70 22.53
CA ASP A 549 23.15 21.61 23.35
C ASP A 549 22.37 20.86 24.44
N LEU A 550 21.87 19.66 24.13
CA LEU A 550 21.19 18.80 25.10
C LEU A 550 22.16 18.27 26.17
N LEU A 551 23.41 17.93 25.80
CA LEU A 551 24.42 17.52 26.76
C LEU A 551 24.79 18.66 27.72
N THR A 552 24.92 19.89 27.22
CA THR A 552 25.16 21.06 28.08
C THR A 552 23.99 21.31 29.03
N LYS A 553 22.75 21.30 28.51
CA LYS A 553 21.52 21.45 29.31
C LYS A 553 21.37 20.37 30.39
N MET A 554 21.70 19.12 30.06
CA MET A 554 21.74 18.02 31.02
C MET A 554 22.72 18.30 32.16
N THR A 555 23.95 18.71 31.81
CA THR A 555 25.01 18.97 32.79
C THR A 555 24.63 20.11 33.74
N ILE A 556 24.08 21.20 33.19
CA ILE A 556 23.61 22.37 33.97
C ILE A 556 22.45 21.97 34.90
N SER A 557 21.51 21.15 34.40
CA SER A 557 20.39 20.67 35.21
C SER A 557 20.85 19.81 36.39
N ILE A 558 21.79 18.88 36.14
CA ILE A 558 22.38 18.04 37.20
C ILE A 558 23.10 18.92 38.23
N ALA A 559 23.84 19.95 37.78
CA ALA A 559 24.53 20.88 38.67
C ALA A 559 23.57 21.60 39.63
N HIS A 560 22.47 22.14 39.10
CA HIS A 560 21.42 22.76 39.92
C HIS A 560 20.81 21.80 40.95
N VAL A 561 20.63 20.52 40.59
CA VAL A 561 20.11 19.49 41.53
C VAL A 561 21.12 19.16 42.62
N VAL A 562 22.41 19.08 42.30
CA VAL A 562 23.46 18.83 43.29
C VAL A 562 23.54 19.97 44.30
N ILE A 563 23.48 21.21 43.81
CA ILE A 563 23.53 22.41 44.65
C ILE A 563 22.30 22.54 45.54
N SER A 564 21.11 22.22 45.03
CA SER A 564 19.88 22.26 45.85
C SER A 564 19.85 21.18 46.94
N LYS A 565 20.45 20.01 46.71
CA LYS A 565 20.56 18.92 47.70
C LYS A 565 21.63 19.18 48.77
N HIS A 566 22.66 19.97 48.43
CA HIS A 566 23.74 20.34 49.34
C HIS A 566 23.81 21.87 49.53
N PRO A 567 22.79 22.49 50.15
CA PRO A 567 22.80 23.92 50.40
C PRO A 567 23.92 24.30 51.36
N VAL A 568 24.53 25.46 51.15
CA VAL A 568 25.59 25.99 52.01
C VAL A 568 25.00 26.31 53.39
N ASN A 569 25.17 25.39 54.36
CA ASN A 569 24.76 25.58 55.74
C ASN A 569 25.91 26.12 56.60
N GLU A 570 25.60 26.94 57.61
CA GLU A 570 26.57 27.46 58.60
C GLU A 570 27.42 26.35 59.25
N GLU A 571 26.89 25.13 59.34
CA GLU A 571 27.57 23.97 59.92
C GLU A 571 28.72 23.42 59.07
N MET A 572 28.73 23.67 57.75
CA MET A 572 29.87 23.30 56.89
C MET A 572 31.14 24.09 57.25
N PHE A 573 31.01 25.19 57.98
CA PHE A 573 32.11 26.03 58.46
C PHE A 573 32.40 25.86 59.96
N LYS A 574 31.61 25.04 60.68
CA LYS A 574 31.92 24.68 62.07
C LYS A 574 33.02 23.62 62.09
N VAL A 575 34.27 24.06 62.09
CA VAL A 575 35.39 23.19 62.44
C VAL A 575 35.33 22.92 63.94
N SER A 576 35.15 21.66 64.35
CA SER A 576 35.37 21.22 65.73
C SER A 576 36.85 21.46 66.08
N TYR A 577 37.09 22.34 67.04
CA TYR A 577 38.42 22.69 67.50
C TYR A 577 38.98 21.51 68.31
N GLU A 578 39.76 20.63 67.69
CA GLU A 578 40.62 19.70 68.43
C GLU A 578 41.79 20.49 69.01
N ALA A 579 41.81 20.61 70.34
CA ALA A 579 42.88 21.27 71.07
C ALA A 579 44.20 20.52 70.83
N ARG A 580 45.17 21.20 70.22
CA ARG A 580 46.54 20.69 70.00
C ARG A 580 47.15 20.22 71.33
N GLU A 581 47.47 18.93 71.43
CA GLU A 581 48.33 18.41 72.49
C GLU A 581 49.71 19.06 72.39
N LYS A 582 50.21 19.58 73.52
CA LYS A 582 51.56 20.17 73.62
C LYS A 582 52.60 19.05 73.56
N PRO A 583 53.63 19.14 72.69
CA PRO A 583 54.71 18.15 72.71
C PRO A 583 55.62 18.39 73.91
N VAL A 584 55.85 17.33 74.69
CA VAL A 584 56.87 17.26 75.74
C VAL A 584 58.23 17.01 75.09
N ALA A 585 59.21 17.86 75.41
CA ALA A 585 60.58 17.77 74.92
C ALA A 585 61.39 16.66 75.62
N PRO A 586 62.39 16.04 74.97
CA PRO A 586 63.46 15.35 75.66
C PRO A 586 64.80 16.10 75.58
N VAL A 587 65.69 15.65 76.45
CA VAL A 587 66.85 16.27 77.07
C VAL A 587 68.16 16.04 76.29
N ALA A 588 68.99 17.10 76.25
CA ALA A 588 70.46 17.23 76.17
C ALA A 588 71.32 16.38 75.20
N ALA A 589 72.16 17.06 74.39
CA ALA A 589 73.59 17.30 74.68
C ALA A 589 74.29 17.99 73.47
N GLU A 590 75.01 19.09 73.73
CA GLU A 590 75.93 19.79 72.80
C GLU A 590 77.28 19.03 72.64
N PRO A 591 78.34 19.50 71.91
CA PRO A 591 78.52 20.68 71.02
C PRO A 591 79.30 20.39 69.69
N LYS A 592 79.39 21.38 68.77
CA LYS A 592 80.67 21.96 68.24
C LYS A 592 80.50 22.90 67.03
N LYS A 593 80.79 24.18 67.29
CA LYS A 593 81.53 25.21 66.50
C LYS A 593 81.39 25.30 64.96
N ALA A 594 80.83 26.43 64.50
CA ALA A 594 81.44 27.46 63.63
C ALA A 594 80.42 28.61 63.38
N LYS A 595 80.57 29.83 63.93
CA LYS A 595 81.07 31.08 63.27
C LYS A 595 80.64 31.17 61.78
N THR A 596 79.90 32.17 61.29
CA THR A 596 79.94 33.62 61.56
C THR A 596 78.78 34.35 60.83
N THR A 597 78.25 35.42 61.46
CA THR A 597 77.75 36.72 60.89
C THR A 597 76.57 36.71 59.90
N ASP A 598 75.56 37.59 59.92
CA ASP A 598 75.16 38.73 60.76
C ASP A 598 73.77 39.24 60.27
N LYS A 599 73.06 39.96 61.16
CA LYS A 599 71.90 40.90 60.95
C LYS A 599 70.43 40.40 61.05
N LYS A 600 69.85 40.71 62.23
CA LYS A 600 68.61 41.49 62.52
C LYS A 600 67.47 41.45 61.46
N GLU A 601 66.21 41.16 61.79
CA GLU A 601 65.36 41.75 62.84
C GLU A 601 64.32 40.77 63.41
N ALA A 602 63.85 41.10 64.62
CA ALA A 602 62.98 40.33 65.48
C ALA A 602 61.48 40.39 65.10
N GLU A 603 60.84 39.23 65.21
CA GLU A 603 59.52 38.97 65.81
C GLU A 603 58.32 39.87 65.45
N LYS A 604 57.42 39.31 64.62
CA LYS A 604 55.98 39.19 64.96
C LYS A 604 55.51 37.76 64.63
N PRO A 605 54.80 37.06 65.53
CA PRO A 605 54.29 35.73 65.23
C PRO A 605 53.10 35.85 64.29
N LEU A 606 53.28 35.47 63.02
CA LEU A 606 52.17 35.24 62.11
C LEU A 606 51.44 33.98 62.57
N VAL A 607 50.34 34.18 63.30
CA VAL A 607 49.33 33.16 63.53
C VAL A 607 48.86 32.68 62.14
N ALA A 608 49.22 31.46 61.77
CA ALA A 608 48.75 30.84 60.54
C ALA A 608 47.23 30.68 60.62
N VAL A 609 46.50 31.52 59.90
CA VAL A 609 45.06 31.35 59.68
C VAL A 609 44.89 30.03 58.91
N PRO A 610 44.10 29.05 59.40
CA PRO A 610 43.89 27.82 58.66
C PRO A 610 43.16 28.14 57.35
N ALA A 611 43.83 27.93 56.22
CA ALA A 611 43.28 28.07 54.86
C ALA A 611 42.31 26.92 54.49
N VAL A 612 41.67 26.29 55.47
CA VAL A 612 40.96 25.01 55.29
C VAL A 612 39.53 25.22 54.76
N GLY A 613 38.96 26.43 54.88
CA GLY A 613 37.64 26.75 54.34
C GLY A 613 37.58 26.89 52.81
N TYR A 614 38.66 27.38 52.20
CA TYR A 614 38.76 27.41 50.72
C TYR A 614 39.05 26.03 50.17
N GLN A 615 39.86 25.22 50.86
CA GLN A 615 40.20 23.87 50.38
C GLN A 615 39.00 22.94 50.25
N MET A 616 37.92 23.07 51.03
CA MET A 616 36.75 22.18 50.87
C MET A 616 35.84 22.59 49.71
N VAL A 617 35.55 23.89 49.55
CA VAL A 617 34.76 24.37 48.39
C VAL A 617 35.56 24.20 47.10
N GLU A 618 36.87 24.47 47.17
CA GLU A 618 37.81 24.27 46.08
C GLU A 618 38.08 22.79 45.82
N SER A 619 38.09 21.90 46.83
CA SER A 619 38.19 20.45 46.60
C SER A 619 36.89 19.84 46.09
N HIS A 620 35.72 20.38 46.45
CA HIS A 620 34.45 19.93 45.88
C HIS A 620 34.30 20.39 44.43
N PHE A 621 34.69 21.63 44.13
CA PHE A 621 34.81 22.17 42.78
C PHE A 621 35.86 21.41 41.94
N GLN A 622 37.04 21.15 42.51
CA GLN A 622 38.08 20.34 41.87
C GLN A 622 37.65 18.87 41.73
N GLY A 623 36.85 18.35 42.65
CA GLY A 623 36.28 17.00 42.60
C GLY A 623 35.24 16.87 41.49
N LEU A 624 34.34 17.85 41.34
CA LEU A 624 33.40 17.93 40.22
C LEU A 624 34.12 18.15 38.88
N ARG A 625 35.15 19.00 38.86
CA ARG A 625 36.03 19.22 37.70
C ARG A 625 36.85 17.98 37.35
N ALA A 626 37.20 17.15 38.33
CA ALA A 626 37.95 15.92 38.14
C ALA A 626 37.08 14.79 37.58
N LEU A 627 35.77 14.80 37.83
CA LEU A 627 34.83 13.81 37.29
C LEU A 627 34.67 13.95 35.77
N GLU A 628 34.57 15.18 35.23
CA GLU A 628 34.59 15.43 33.77
C GLU A 628 35.30 16.76 33.38
N PRO A 629 36.63 16.75 33.17
CA PRO A 629 37.43 17.97 33.00
C PRO A 629 37.14 18.80 31.74
N THR A 630 36.70 18.15 30.67
CA THR A 630 36.49 18.75 29.34
C THR A 630 35.18 19.54 29.29
N VAL A 631 34.07 18.97 29.77
CA VAL A 631 32.75 19.62 29.83
C VAL A 631 32.76 20.82 30.78
N PHE A 632 33.48 20.70 31.90
CA PHE A 632 33.63 21.77 32.88
C PHE A 632 34.38 22.99 32.31
N SER A 633 35.31 22.78 31.36
CA SER A 633 36.03 23.87 30.70
C SER A 633 35.16 24.67 29.72
N SER A 634 34.22 24.01 29.02
CA SER A 634 33.29 24.68 28.10
C SER A 634 32.16 25.44 28.80
N LEU A 635 31.73 24.96 29.97
CA LEU A 635 30.65 25.55 30.76
C LEU A 635 31.17 26.41 31.93
N GLN A 636 32.48 26.67 31.98
CA GLN A 636 33.14 27.32 33.12
C GLN A 636 32.45 28.64 33.51
N TYR A 637 32.04 29.45 32.55
CA TYR A 637 31.38 30.74 32.83
C TYR A 637 29.98 30.58 33.42
N GLU A 638 29.15 29.67 32.88
CA GLU A 638 27.81 29.41 33.42
C GLU A 638 27.86 28.78 34.81
N PHE A 639 28.80 27.85 35.03
CA PHE A 639 29.07 27.33 36.37
C PHE A 639 29.55 28.42 37.32
N MET A 640 30.43 29.32 36.87
CA MET A 640 30.89 30.43 37.70
C MET A 640 29.76 31.39 38.07
N GLU A 641 28.89 31.77 37.13
CA GLU A 641 27.71 32.60 37.41
C GLU A 641 26.75 31.93 38.41
N LEU A 642 26.51 30.62 38.24
CA LEU A 642 25.64 29.84 39.11
C LEU A 642 26.21 29.72 40.53
N TRP A 643 27.54 29.71 40.66
CA TRP A 643 28.25 29.63 41.94
C TRP A 643 28.67 30.99 42.52
N GLU A 644 28.62 32.09 41.78
CA GLU A 644 29.04 33.42 42.22
C GLU A 644 28.24 33.94 43.43
N PRO A 645 26.90 33.80 43.49
CA PRO A 645 26.12 34.12 44.69
C PRO A 645 26.58 33.31 45.91
N TYR A 646 26.87 32.03 45.73
CA TYR A 646 27.37 31.18 46.81
C TYR A 646 28.78 31.59 47.25
N ARG A 647 29.67 31.92 46.31
CA ARG A 647 31.01 32.41 46.62
C ARG A 647 30.96 33.72 47.40
N THR A 648 30.11 34.66 46.99
CA THR A 648 29.95 35.95 47.68
C THR A 648 29.32 35.79 49.06
N ASP A 649 28.38 34.86 49.24
CA ASP A 649 27.82 34.54 50.56
C ASP A 649 28.86 33.86 51.48
N VAL A 650 29.69 32.97 50.95
CA VAL A 650 30.82 32.36 51.67
C VAL A 650 31.85 33.43 52.06
N GLU A 651 32.17 34.37 51.16
CA GLU A 651 33.06 35.49 51.44
C GLU A 651 32.46 36.45 52.48
N ARG A 652 31.16 36.74 52.42
CA ARG A 652 30.43 37.54 53.43
C ARG A 652 30.44 36.86 54.80
N LEU A 653 30.11 35.57 54.88
CA LEU A 653 30.13 34.79 56.12
C LEU A 653 31.54 34.70 56.71
N ARG A 654 32.57 34.64 55.85
CA ARG A 654 33.97 34.72 56.26
C ARG A 654 34.30 36.09 56.87
N GLU A 655 33.87 37.17 56.24
CA GLU A 655 34.06 38.53 56.79
C GLU A 655 33.36 38.68 58.14
N ASP A 656 32.11 38.22 58.27
CA ASP A 656 31.36 38.24 59.52
C ASP A 656 32.02 37.39 60.62
N LEU A 657 32.55 36.20 60.29
CA LEU A 657 33.33 35.35 61.20
C LEU A 657 34.65 36.00 61.63
N MET A 658 35.32 36.73 60.74
CA MET A 658 36.55 37.46 61.05
C MET A 658 36.28 38.73 61.87
N LEU A 659 35.15 39.40 61.64
CA LEU A 659 34.69 40.57 62.38
C LEU A 659 34.25 40.21 63.80
N THR A 660 33.55 39.08 63.96
CA THR A 660 33.18 38.53 65.28
C THR A 660 34.40 38.06 66.09
N ARG A 661 35.42 37.46 65.44
CA ARG A 661 36.69 37.09 66.11
C ARG A 661 37.59 38.28 66.47
N SER A 662 37.49 39.40 65.76
CA SER A 662 38.31 40.61 66.00
C SER A 662 37.68 41.63 66.97
N GLY A 663 36.52 41.31 67.57
CA GLY A 663 35.88 42.12 68.62
C GLY A 663 35.23 43.42 68.12
N LYS A 664 35.17 43.65 66.80
CA LYS A 664 34.49 44.83 66.23
C LYS A 664 33.05 44.47 65.90
N LYS A 665 32.09 44.96 66.70
CA LYS A 665 30.66 44.87 66.39
C LYS A 665 30.36 45.58 65.07
N VAL A 666 29.85 44.82 64.10
CA VAL A 666 29.31 45.35 62.84
C VAL A 666 28.07 46.20 63.17
N LYS A 667 28.12 47.51 62.87
CA LYS A 667 26.92 48.34 62.83
C LYS A 667 26.15 47.98 61.56
N ARG A 668 25.02 47.29 61.71
CA ARG A 668 24.07 47.02 60.63
C ARG A 668 23.64 48.34 59.96
N ARG A 669 23.70 48.38 58.64
CA ARG A 669 22.87 49.25 57.80
C ARG A 669 21.96 48.36 56.97
#